data_AF-K3X9W5-F1
#
_entry.id   AF-K3X9W5-F1
#
_cell.length_a   1.000
_cell.length_b   1.000
_cell.length_c   1.000
_cell.angle_alpha   90.00
_cell.angle_beta   90.00
_cell.angle_gamma   90.00
#
_symmetry.space_group_name_H-M   'P 1'
#
loop_
_entity.id
_entity.type
_entity.pdbx_description
1 polymer ?
#
loop_
_entity_poly.entity_id
_entity_poly.type
_entity_poly.pdbx_seq_one_letter_code
_entity_poly.pdbx_strand_id
1 'polypeptide(L)'
;MALPRRPQRHLSAAHINALLPRPARRKREYFAERETGESVRDWVQRNLEDSLGCYLVDVFMAMLSIFIVVYNAYLFWDGAAVVLTKWMIGSRFAYISSIDQHKAHDIVEVSLVLCSLRVLRLFRFLEFTTSSLQYQVLAVFVTIVCIVISTAGILQVVEACFTECKGDKDTTCRCQNLSYLDLLYFVVVSISTLGYGDIYPLSTNGKFLISFVILLTFIVVPIQINRVSNIISSHTDYTSSYKEAKQHPHVVITGHIDVEMLSVFFGEFFHPSNLNWNEKIVILNPSPPAVEAKKMLNMYENKVQYIVGSPMLDEDLTRAMLHKASACYVLVNRNAFRPQHADQCSALITIALRRGNPTCPIYSQVINARNAGTILKMGASDVLIAGLMKFSILGRSCEMFGLPTLLLNMLTQSHAELSQRVSPILWQNSYLHGVMHGLYVIDIPRTFSGLSFGDLIRFLYDKTPVIPLALLTEDGVQFPDMEFKLGATADPNLCCKVYVLAKGLTAVEEMLRIPPEQILSYRKNNRRKAKSSMDLHHLTPDSTKKSSKPALGSDFEKIRQSLIAMYAPPEHPRALDDDDRNAEYVDFTSSGVPSDIAKHIIVCGFPTDTYQFLKTIREAPSVAGNGNESDSSPVVFLAPAVIDEDEFTKIRHFDDVYFVMGSPVNFADLKKTRIGVAISVLILTLTSEESQYSDPNMVDADAITTLRYIVEISQKLSMPNLVVELARPTNVKLLSSLATDHRMMGLARPAAAINRQLSFRTPRRASSRRDSFWGGLDDSANGGSDASLVLEEYIASGRVYMNSIIDSLMSECYRKPWITPFVHILINGSHDDPESKRLFQLEVPKAFVALSYATCFRKFLEQASCVAIGIWRPGHGVLLPHPCVFINPPHDLETEPGDLFFLVGRPITDAEVLEFFAHNSSSNKEHEKMSGAFRKTFMYPAKINWFPGHMAVARRQMVAQLDAVDVLIEVRDARIPWSSANPILEETFGVSKPRLIVFNKSDLANTNLQQRIEAQCKENGTPCLFTSVTKGRKIPSILQWCNAHSGAQFKKTAGTMVMVVGIPNVGKSSIINEFRRLSSSQKLSKGKKRAMVGPTPGVTVRNDIIKVNDKPAIYVVDTPGVMLPNIPSAETGLTLALTGAIKDQVVGTELIADYMLFKLNQMRSTRYVDALNLPEPTDNIQELFEHVYKKCGALGKEPDVQNKLAAEFLLQEFRCGAFGQFTLDPISMKTTPSAAAVEITPASTE
;
A
#
# COMPACT_ATOMS: atom_id res chain seq x y z
N MET A 1 49.32 -8.70 -18.37
CA MET A 1 50.38 -7.69 -18.10
C MET A 1 50.97 -7.96 -16.72
N ALA A 2 52.29 -7.84 -16.60
CA ALA A 2 53.11 -8.38 -15.52
C ALA A 2 52.85 -7.78 -14.12
N LEU A 3 52.89 -8.64 -13.10
CA LEU A 3 52.94 -8.30 -11.67
C LEU A 3 54.27 -7.62 -11.31
N PRO A 4 54.29 -6.52 -10.54
CA PRO A 4 55.47 -6.10 -9.82
C PRO A 4 55.46 -6.55 -8.35
N ARG A 5 56.67 -6.83 -7.88
CA ARG A 5 57.06 -7.43 -6.61
C ARG A 5 56.84 -6.50 -5.42
N ARG A 6 56.56 -7.10 -4.25
CA ARG A 6 56.60 -6.47 -2.92
C ARG A 6 57.96 -5.82 -2.64
N PRO A 7 58.00 -4.68 -1.93
CA PRO A 7 59.10 -4.35 -1.03
C PRO A 7 58.65 -4.45 0.43
N GLN A 8 59.35 -5.27 1.21
CA GLN A 8 59.36 -5.18 2.67
C GLN A 8 60.15 -3.92 3.08
N ARG A 9 59.55 -3.03 3.85
CA ARG A 9 60.27 -2.13 4.76
C ARG A 9 59.51 -1.99 6.06
N HIS A 10 60.15 -2.45 7.13
CA HIS A 10 59.81 -2.13 8.52
C HIS A 10 59.93 -0.61 8.71
N LEU A 11 58.85 0.03 9.17
CA LEU A 11 58.88 1.37 9.74
C LEU A 11 58.12 1.34 11.06
N SER A 12 58.85 1.64 12.12
CA SER A 12 58.42 1.66 13.52
C SER A 12 57.32 2.69 13.78
N ALA A 13 56.35 2.31 14.59
CA ALA A 13 55.11 3.02 14.91
C ALA A 13 55.25 4.32 15.76
N ALA A 14 56.33 5.10 15.60
CA ALA A 14 56.65 6.20 16.52
C ALA A 14 56.46 7.62 15.96
N HIS A 15 55.99 7.83 14.72
CA HIS A 15 55.98 9.20 14.12
C HIS A 15 54.71 9.62 13.34
N ILE A 16 53.57 8.92 13.47
CA ILE A 16 52.30 9.32 12.82
C ILE A 16 51.19 9.48 13.87
N ASN A 17 51.35 10.43 14.78
CA ASN A 17 50.28 10.83 15.71
C ASN A 17 50.13 12.36 15.85
N ALA A 18 50.80 13.16 15.02
CA ALA A 18 50.90 14.60 15.24
C ALA A 18 49.92 15.49 14.43
N LEU A 19 49.10 14.96 13.53
CA LEU A 19 48.23 15.81 12.69
C LEU A 19 46.88 15.13 12.45
N LEU A 20 45.89 15.47 13.29
CA LEU A 20 44.43 15.53 13.04
C LEU A 20 43.70 15.73 14.40
N PRO A 21 42.78 16.72 14.55
CA PRO A 21 42.10 16.98 15.81
C PRO A 21 41.02 15.91 16.07
N ARG A 22 41.08 15.24 17.21
CA ARG A 22 40.08 14.25 17.64
C ARG A 22 38.91 14.95 18.36
N PRO A 23 37.64 14.62 18.06
CA PRO A 23 36.51 15.05 18.86
C PRO A 23 36.51 14.34 20.23
N ALA A 24 36.15 15.08 21.26
CA ALA A 24 36.15 14.66 22.66
C ALA A 24 35.27 13.43 22.91
N ARG A 25 35.87 12.24 22.88
CA ARG A 25 35.36 11.09 23.64
C ARG A 25 35.55 11.41 25.12
N ARG A 26 34.47 11.70 25.84
CA ARG A 26 34.43 11.54 27.30
C ARG A 26 34.66 10.06 27.60
N LYS A 27 35.93 9.66 27.68
CA LYS A 27 36.30 8.51 28.49
C LYS A 27 35.93 8.88 29.93
N ARG A 28 35.16 8.03 30.61
CA ARG A 28 35.23 7.96 32.06
C ARG A 28 36.58 7.35 32.41
N GLU A 29 37.64 8.13 32.25
CA GLU A 29 38.93 7.87 32.89
C GLU A 29 38.77 8.32 34.34
N TYR A 30 38.87 7.38 35.28
CA TYR A 30 38.75 7.65 36.72
C TYR A 30 39.99 8.38 37.29
N PHE A 31 40.93 8.79 36.45
CA PHE A 31 42.09 9.61 36.82
C PHE A 31 42.44 10.55 35.67
N ALA A 32 42.47 11.86 35.94
CA ALA A 32 43.05 12.85 35.04
C ALA A 32 44.56 12.62 34.94
N GLU A 33 45.16 12.75 33.74
CA GLU A 33 46.61 12.68 33.58
C GLU A 33 47.32 13.82 34.33
N ARG A 34 48.54 13.54 34.79
CA ARG A 34 49.36 14.48 35.59
C ARG A 34 49.95 15.55 34.70
N GLU A 35 49.68 16.81 35.04
CA GLU A 35 50.20 17.93 34.25
C GLU A 35 51.71 18.10 34.47
N THR A 36 52.43 18.52 33.43
CA THR A 36 53.89 18.68 33.48
C THR A 36 54.27 19.82 34.43
N GLY A 37 54.80 19.46 35.60
CA GLY A 37 55.17 20.38 36.67
C GLY A 37 54.29 20.27 37.92
N GLU A 38 53.16 19.55 37.85
CA GLU A 38 52.27 19.29 38.98
C GLU A 38 52.94 18.33 39.96
N SER A 39 52.95 18.62 41.28
CA SER A 39 53.50 17.70 42.27
C SER A 39 52.62 16.44 42.37
N VAL A 40 53.19 15.28 42.72
CA VAL A 40 52.40 14.04 42.89
C VAL A 40 51.27 14.26 43.90
N ARG A 41 51.51 15.09 44.93
CA ARG A 41 50.54 15.42 45.96
C ARG A 41 49.36 16.20 45.41
N ASP A 42 49.60 17.20 44.58
CA ASP A 42 48.55 18.06 44.01
C ASP A 42 47.74 17.31 42.94
N TRP A 43 48.41 16.48 42.14
CA TRP A 43 47.76 15.59 41.17
C TRP A 43 46.83 14.57 41.84
N VAL A 44 47.28 13.99 42.96
CA VAL A 44 46.48 13.06 43.76
C VAL A 44 45.32 13.78 44.42
N GLN A 45 45.54 14.98 44.98
CA GLN A 45 44.51 15.78 45.63
C GLN A 45 43.42 16.23 44.66
N ARG A 46 43.78 16.64 43.44
CA ARG A 46 42.84 17.00 42.36
C ARG A 46 41.98 15.82 41.92
N ASN A 47 42.53 14.61 41.86
CA ASN A 47 41.76 13.40 41.55
C ASN A 47 40.94 12.86 42.73
N LEU A 48 41.22 13.31 43.96
CA LEU A 48 40.53 12.89 45.18
C LEU A 48 39.27 13.71 45.51
N GLU A 49 39.11 14.91 44.95
CA GLU A 49 38.01 15.83 45.29
C GLU A 49 36.64 15.46 44.66
N ASP A 50 36.60 14.60 43.63
CA ASP A 50 35.38 14.32 42.83
C ASP A 50 34.50 13.12 43.31
N SER A 51 34.79 12.50 44.45
CA SER A 51 33.95 11.42 45.00
C SER A 51 33.95 11.39 46.53
N LEU A 52 33.21 12.33 47.12
CA LEU A 52 33.09 12.50 48.58
C LEU A 52 32.61 11.22 49.31
N GLY A 53 31.82 10.38 48.64
CA GLY A 53 31.28 9.14 49.20
C GLY A 53 32.26 7.97 49.25
N CYS A 54 33.16 7.86 48.26
CA CYS A 54 34.26 6.89 48.31
C CYS A 54 35.32 7.35 49.31
N TYR A 55 35.58 8.66 49.39
CA TYR A 55 36.55 9.22 50.33
C TYR A 55 36.21 8.89 51.79
N LEU A 56 34.96 8.89 52.23
CA LEU A 56 34.63 8.51 53.62
C LEU A 56 34.81 7.02 53.91
N VAL A 57 34.52 6.15 52.94
CA VAL A 57 34.68 4.69 53.08
C VAL A 57 36.14 4.29 52.94
N ASP A 58 36.88 4.91 52.03
CA ASP A 58 38.31 4.71 51.83
C ASP A 58 39.12 5.40 52.92
N VAL A 59 38.68 6.52 53.50
CA VAL A 59 39.28 7.11 54.70
C VAL A 59 38.96 6.26 55.92
N PHE A 60 37.76 5.68 56.04
CA PHE A 60 37.48 4.74 57.12
C PHE A 60 38.30 3.45 56.99
N MET A 61 38.40 2.89 55.78
CA MET A 61 39.24 1.72 55.49
C MET A 61 40.72 2.03 55.54
N ALA A 62 41.15 3.25 55.16
CA ALA A 62 42.51 3.76 55.31
C ALA A 62 42.82 4.04 56.77
N MET A 63 41.90 4.55 57.58
CA MET A 63 42.09 4.74 59.02
C MET A 63 42.12 3.39 59.73
N LEU A 64 41.32 2.41 59.30
CA LEU A 64 41.35 1.03 59.80
C LEU A 64 42.63 0.32 59.35
N SER A 65 43.08 0.53 58.11
CA SER A 65 44.32 -0.06 57.59
C SER A 65 45.58 0.69 58.04
N ILE A 66 45.51 1.98 58.34
CA ILE A 66 46.53 2.76 59.05
C ILE A 66 46.55 2.34 60.50
N PHE A 67 45.42 2.06 61.14
CA PHE A 67 45.40 1.49 62.49
C PHE A 67 45.99 0.07 62.49
N ILE A 68 45.67 -0.75 61.49
CA ILE A 68 46.27 -2.08 61.28
C ILE A 68 47.74 -1.98 60.88
N VAL A 69 48.18 -0.96 60.14
CA VAL A 69 49.58 -0.73 59.74
C VAL A 69 50.37 -0.09 60.85
N VAL A 70 49.80 0.76 61.69
CA VAL A 70 50.42 1.34 62.89
C VAL A 70 50.47 0.28 63.98
N TYR A 71 49.46 -0.58 64.11
CA TYR A 71 49.48 -1.76 64.98
C TYR A 71 50.43 -2.84 64.45
N ASN A 72 50.46 -3.10 63.14
CA ASN A 72 51.47 -3.98 62.52
C ASN A 72 52.86 -3.35 62.53
N ALA A 73 53.01 -2.02 62.53
CA ALA A 73 54.28 -1.32 62.65
C ALA A 73 54.74 -1.25 64.11
N TYR A 74 53.82 -1.25 65.07
CA TYR A 74 54.07 -1.48 66.50
C TYR A 74 54.52 -2.94 66.72
N LEU A 75 53.86 -3.90 66.05
CA LEU A 75 54.30 -5.30 65.94
C LEU A 75 55.57 -5.49 65.10
N PHE A 76 55.88 -4.58 64.17
CA PHE A 76 57.12 -4.59 63.37
C PHE A 76 58.28 -3.99 64.18
N TRP A 77 57.97 -3.06 65.09
CA TRP A 77 58.89 -2.58 66.11
C TRP A 77 59.15 -3.67 67.17
N ASP A 78 58.17 -4.52 67.47
CA ASP A 78 58.36 -5.77 68.22
C ASP A 78 58.97 -6.91 67.37
N GLY A 79 58.91 -6.82 66.05
CA GLY A 79 59.56 -7.73 65.11
C GLY A 79 61.09 -7.57 65.10
N ALA A 80 61.60 -6.37 65.37
CA ALA A 80 63.02 -6.14 65.64
C ALA A 80 63.44 -6.75 67.00
N ALA A 81 62.52 -6.88 67.96
CA ALA A 81 62.76 -7.61 69.21
C ALA A 81 62.65 -9.13 69.02
N VAL A 82 61.95 -9.65 68.01
CA VAL A 82 61.89 -11.11 67.70
C VAL A 82 63.17 -11.63 67.02
N VAL A 83 63.84 -10.82 66.20
CA VAL A 83 65.15 -11.19 65.62
C VAL A 83 66.28 -11.05 66.65
N LEU A 84 66.17 -10.11 67.60
CA LEU A 84 67.09 -10.03 68.74
C LEU A 84 66.80 -11.07 69.82
N THR A 85 65.55 -11.47 70.04
CA THR A 85 65.25 -12.58 70.98
C THR A 85 65.61 -13.93 70.39
N LYS A 86 65.53 -14.18 69.07
CA LYS A 86 66.08 -15.42 68.49
C LYS A 86 67.62 -15.51 68.51
N TRP A 87 68.34 -14.40 68.76
CA TRP A 87 69.79 -14.41 69.01
C TRP A 87 70.14 -14.36 70.52
N MET A 88 69.21 -13.92 71.37
CA MET A 88 69.36 -13.82 72.84
C MET A 88 68.55 -14.87 73.64
N ILE A 89 68.08 -15.96 73.01
CA ILE A 89 67.48 -17.14 73.68
C ILE A 89 68.52 -18.27 73.88
N GLY A 90 69.83 -17.95 73.85
CA GLY A 90 70.90 -18.87 74.22
C GLY A 90 71.35 -18.79 75.68
N SER A 91 71.10 -17.68 76.39
CA SER A 91 71.66 -17.50 77.73
C SER A 91 71.00 -16.36 78.48
N ARG A 92 69.96 -16.68 79.27
CA ARG A 92 69.60 -16.11 80.59
C ARG A 92 68.17 -16.51 80.98
N PHE A 93 67.99 -17.80 81.21
CA PHE A 93 67.00 -18.31 82.16
C PHE A 93 67.44 -17.87 83.56
N ALA A 94 67.07 -16.65 84.00
CA ALA A 94 67.29 -16.24 85.40
C ALA A 94 66.56 -14.95 85.86
N TYR A 95 65.92 -14.15 84.99
CA TYR A 95 65.41 -12.85 85.45
C TYR A 95 64.13 -12.38 84.76
N ILE A 96 63.08 -13.20 84.81
CA ILE A 96 61.69 -12.74 84.66
C ILE A 96 60.86 -13.49 85.71
N SER A 97 60.97 -13.04 86.97
CA SER A 97 60.13 -13.47 88.08
C SER A 97 59.36 -12.28 88.70
N SER A 98 59.03 -11.26 87.90
CA SER A 98 58.26 -10.11 88.40
C SER A 98 57.36 -9.43 87.37
N ILE A 99 56.86 -10.15 86.36
CA ILE A 99 55.74 -9.68 85.54
C ILE A 99 54.57 -10.62 85.79
N ASP A 100 53.47 -10.08 86.31
CA ASP A 100 52.22 -10.77 86.61
C ASP A 100 51.82 -11.76 85.51
N GLN A 101 51.67 -13.04 85.85
CA GLN A 101 51.20 -14.10 84.95
C GLN A 101 49.82 -13.78 84.34
N HIS A 102 49.01 -12.93 84.98
CA HIS A 102 47.71 -12.49 84.46
C HIS A 102 47.83 -11.62 83.20
N LYS A 103 48.77 -10.66 83.15
CA LYS A 103 48.90 -9.73 82.00
C LYS A 103 49.42 -10.42 80.73
N ALA A 104 50.18 -11.50 80.85
CA ALA A 104 50.69 -12.25 79.71
C ALA A 104 49.61 -13.12 79.03
N HIS A 105 48.66 -13.65 79.82
CA HIS A 105 47.53 -14.44 79.30
C HIS A 105 46.52 -13.55 78.54
N ASP A 106 46.25 -12.35 79.08
CA ASP A 106 45.37 -11.35 78.46
C ASP A 106 45.90 -10.87 77.09
N ILE A 107 47.21 -10.68 76.94
CA ILE A 107 47.84 -10.26 75.68
C ILE A 107 47.74 -11.37 74.61
N VAL A 108 47.85 -12.64 75.01
CA VAL A 108 47.72 -13.78 74.10
C VAL A 108 46.28 -13.94 73.62
N GLU A 109 45.29 -13.83 74.50
CA GLU A 109 43.87 -13.88 74.12
C GLU A 109 43.46 -12.72 73.20
N VAL A 110 43.89 -11.49 73.50
CA VAL A 110 43.66 -10.32 72.63
C VAL A 110 44.31 -10.50 71.24
N SER A 111 45.49 -11.13 71.16
CA SER A 111 46.17 -11.41 69.89
C SER A 111 45.48 -12.47 69.03
N LEU A 112 44.84 -13.47 69.66
CA LEU A 112 44.03 -14.50 69.00
C LEU A 112 42.75 -13.90 68.40
N VAL A 113 42.13 -12.95 69.08
CA VAL A 113 40.90 -12.31 68.60
C VAL A 113 41.17 -11.33 67.46
N LEU A 114 42.35 -10.69 67.41
CA LEU A 114 42.81 -9.90 66.25
C LEU A 114 43.06 -10.74 64.99
N CYS A 115 43.09 -12.08 65.10
CA CYS A 115 43.10 -12.95 63.92
C CYS A 115 41.78 -12.93 63.14
N SER A 116 40.67 -12.50 63.75
CA SER A 116 39.38 -12.31 63.06
C SER A 116 39.48 -11.30 61.91
N LEU A 117 40.32 -10.26 62.05
CA LEU A 117 40.59 -9.26 61.01
C LEU A 117 41.29 -9.84 59.77
N ARG A 118 41.85 -11.06 59.85
CA ARG A 118 42.39 -11.77 58.68
C ARG A 118 41.30 -12.12 57.67
N VAL A 119 40.02 -12.11 58.06
CA VAL A 119 38.87 -12.29 57.15
C VAL A 119 38.85 -11.23 56.04
N LEU A 120 39.41 -10.03 56.27
CA LEU A 120 39.52 -8.99 55.24
C LEU A 120 40.36 -9.43 54.04
N ARG A 121 41.18 -10.49 54.16
CA ARG A 121 41.88 -11.10 53.02
C ARG A 121 40.94 -11.77 52.03
N LEU A 122 39.68 -12.04 52.40
CA LEU A 122 38.66 -12.57 51.49
C LEU A 122 38.38 -11.62 50.32
N PHE A 123 38.66 -10.31 50.44
CA PHE A 123 38.55 -9.37 49.32
C PHE A 123 39.48 -9.72 48.15
N ARG A 124 40.56 -10.49 48.37
CA ARG A 124 41.41 -11.01 47.28
C ARG A 124 40.67 -11.96 46.35
N PHE A 125 39.58 -12.59 46.81
CA PHE A 125 38.77 -13.46 45.94
C PHE A 125 38.03 -12.68 44.84
N LEU A 126 37.88 -11.36 44.96
CA LEU A 126 37.24 -10.53 43.94
C LEU A 126 38.03 -10.52 42.62
N GLU A 127 39.36 -10.73 42.67
CA GLU A 127 40.23 -10.81 41.49
C GLU A 127 39.89 -12.01 40.57
N PHE A 128 39.23 -13.05 41.09
CA PHE A 128 38.86 -14.23 40.30
C PHE A 128 37.53 -14.10 39.55
N THR A 129 36.84 -12.96 39.68
CA THR A 129 35.54 -12.77 39.02
C THR A 129 35.72 -12.21 37.61
N THR A 130 35.03 -12.81 36.64
CA THR A 130 35.13 -12.43 35.21
C THR A 130 33.99 -11.53 34.76
N SER A 131 32.86 -11.53 35.47
CA SER A 131 31.67 -10.70 35.17
C SER A 131 31.52 -9.59 36.20
N SER A 132 31.10 -8.40 35.75
CA SER A 132 30.80 -7.26 36.62
C SER A 132 29.68 -7.55 37.63
N LEU A 133 28.69 -8.35 37.24
CA LEU A 133 27.62 -8.82 38.13
C LEU A 133 28.17 -9.76 39.20
N GLN A 134 29.02 -10.72 38.81
CA GLN A 134 29.67 -11.63 39.75
C GLN A 134 30.59 -10.89 40.71
N TYR A 135 31.37 -9.92 40.21
CA TYR A 135 32.23 -9.06 41.02
C TYR A 135 31.42 -8.31 42.07
N GLN A 136 30.32 -7.65 41.68
CA GLN A 136 29.51 -6.89 42.62
C GLN A 136 28.79 -7.79 43.63
N VAL A 137 28.14 -8.87 43.20
CA VAL A 137 27.45 -9.80 44.11
C VAL A 137 28.43 -10.41 45.12
N LEU A 138 29.62 -10.83 44.66
CA LEU A 138 30.67 -11.35 45.53
C LEU A 138 31.21 -10.27 46.47
N ALA A 139 31.38 -9.03 46.01
CA ALA A 139 31.83 -7.91 46.84
C ALA A 139 30.83 -7.58 47.96
N VAL A 140 29.52 -7.59 47.68
CA VAL A 140 28.48 -7.40 48.70
C VAL A 140 28.55 -8.53 49.74
N PHE A 141 28.61 -9.77 49.28
CA PHE A 141 28.69 -10.95 50.15
C PHE A 141 29.93 -10.91 51.06
N VAL A 142 31.11 -10.71 50.48
CA VAL A 142 32.38 -10.65 51.22
C VAL A 142 32.38 -9.48 52.22
N THR A 143 31.80 -8.33 51.86
CA THR A 143 31.70 -7.17 52.77
C THR A 143 30.87 -7.49 54.02
N ILE A 144 29.70 -8.12 53.85
CA ILE A 144 28.82 -8.49 54.98
C ILE A 144 29.52 -9.52 55.88
N VAL A 145 30.13 -10.55 55.29
CA VAL A 145 30.86 -11.58 56.04
C VAL A 145 32.02 -10.98 56.84
N CYS A 146 32.76 -10.04 56.25
CA CYS A 146 33.86 -9.36 56.93
C CYS A 146 33.38 -8.49 58.10
N ILE A 147 32.28 -7.74 57.94
CA ILE A 147 31.70 -6.91 59.01
C ILE A 147 31.26 -7.78 60.19
N VAL A 148 30.55 -8.88 59.91
CA VAL A 148 30.03 -9.79 60.93
C VAL A 148 31.18 -10.41 61.75
N ILE A 149 32.16 -11.02 61.08
CA ILE A 149 33.28 -11.73 61.71
C ILE A 149 34.20 -10.76 62.47
N SER A 150 34.49 -9.59 61.89
CA SER A 150 35.35 -8.59 62.55
C SER A 150 34.68 -7.95 63.76
N THR A 151 33.36 -7.66 63.67
CA THR A 151 32.61 -7.08 64.80
C THR A 151 32.47 -8.06 65.95
N ALA A 152 32.20 -9.34 65.67
CA ALA A 152 32.14 -10.38 66.70
C ALA A 152 33.47 -10.52 67.46
N GLY A 153 34.60 -10.46 66.74
CA GLY A 153 35.93 -10.45 67.36
C GLY A 153 36.16 -9.21 68.22
N ILE A 154 35.93 -8.01 67.71
CA ILE A 154 36.13 -6.77 68.49
C ILE A 154 35.22 -6.75 69.73
N LEU A 155 33.97 -7.20 69.60
CA LEU A 155 33.03 -7.25 70.72
C LEU A 155 33.46 -8.25 71.79
N GLN A 156 34.10 -9.37 71.40
CA GLN A 156 34.66 -10.33 72.35
C GLN A 156 35.75 -9.71 73.22
N VAL A 157 36.61 -8.87 72.66
CA VAL A 157 37.64 -8.14 73.43
C VAL A 157 37.03 -7.07 74.31
N VAL A 158 36.04 -6.33 73.80
CA VAL A 158 35.42 -5.22 74.53
C VAL A 158 34.57 -5.69 75.71
N GLU A 159 33.93 -6.87 75.60
CA GLU A 159 33.12 -7.44 76.68
C GLU A 159 33.94 -8.30 77.66
N ALA A 160 35.16 -8.73 77.31
CA ALA A 160 35.99 -9.58 78.16
C ALA A 160 36.31 -8.94 79.52
N CYS A 161 36.18 -9.72 80.59
CA CYS A 161 36.53 -9.31 81.95
C CYS A 161 38.02 -9.53 82.22
N PHE A 162 38.82 -8.46 82.15
CA PHE A 162 40.26 -8.50 82.47
C PHE A 162 40.58 -8.48 83.98
N THR A 163 39.57 -8.32 84.83
CA THR A 163 39.71 -8.33 86.30
C THR A 163 38.74 -9.32 86.93
N GLU A 164 39.18 -10.14 87.88
CA GLU A 164 38.30 -11.02 88.65
C GLU A 164 37.21 -10.20 89.35
N CYS A 165 35.97 -10.29 88.87
CA CYS A 165 34.79 -9.74 89.53
C CYS A 165 34.51 -10.53 90.82
N LYS A 166 35.26 -10.27 91.89
CA LYS A 166 34.93 -10.78 93.23
C LYS A 166 33.73 -10.01 93.75
N GLY A 167 32.59 -10.69 93.75
CA GLY A 167 31.30 -10.11 94.13
C GLY A 167 31.34 -9.51 95.53
N ASP A 168 31.20 -8.19 95.59
CA ASP A 168 30.70 -7.49 96.76
C ASP A 168 29.39 -6.80 96.38
N LYS A 169 28.40 -6.86 97.27
CA LYS A 169 26.96 -6.79 96.95
C LYS A 169 26.40 -5.46 96.35
N ASP A 170 27.24 -4.50 95.97
CA ASP A 170 26.80 -3.23 95.35
C ASP A 170 27.59 -2.78 94.11
N THR A 171 28.47 -3.62 93.53
CA THR A 171 29.06 -3.33 92.21
C THR A 171 28.68 -4.38 91.17
N THR A 172 27.70 -4.05 90.31
CA THR A 172 27.37 -4.86 89.13
C THR A 172 28.53 -4.81 88.13
N CYS A 173 29.17 -5.96 87.88
CA CYS A 173 30.22 -6.02 86.87
C CYS A 173 29.66 -5.68 85.47
N ARG A 174 30.32 -4.75 84.77
CA ARG A 174 29.92 -4.26 83.44
C ARG A 174 30.65 -4.99 82.29
N CYS A 175 31.07 -6.23 82.51
CA CYS A 175 31.78 -7.08 81.56
C CYS A 175 31.23 -8.52 81.65
N GLN A 176 31.43 -9.32 80.60
CA GLN A 176 31.01 -10.72 80.51
C GLN A 176 31.93 -11.51 79.57
N ASN A 177 32.28 -12.73 79.95
CA ASN A 177 33.05 -13.62 79.09
C ASN A 177 32.09 -14.47 78.25
N LEU A 178 31.81 -14.02 77.03
CA LEU A 178 31.02 -14.76 76.03
C LEU A 178 31.93 -15.51 75.06
N SER A 179 31.47 -16.66 74.56
CA SER A 179 32.19 -17.37 73.51
C SER A 179 32.12 -16.60 72.19
N TYR A 180 33.13 -16.78 71.34
CA TYR A 180 33.16 -16.13 70.02
C TYR A 180 31.94 -16.50 69.15
N LEU A 181 31.45 -17.74 69.25
CA LEU A 181 30.30 -18.21 68.49
C LEU A 181 28.99 -17.56 68.95
N ASP A 182 28.84 -17.34 70.26
CA ASP A 182 27.67 -16.65 70.83
C ASP A 182 27.63 -15.18 70.40
N LEU A 183 28.79 -14.53 70.35
CA LEU A 183 28.93 -13.16 69.86
C LEU A 183 28.74 -13.05 68.34
N LEU A 184 29.18 -14.05 67.57
CA LEU A 184 28.92 -14.14 66.14
C LEU A 184 27.42 -14.26 65.87
N TYR A 185 26.73 -15.14 66.60
CA TYR A 185 25.28 -15.27 66.57
C TYR A 185 24.59 -13.95 66.91
N PHE A 186 24.99 -13.29 68.00
CA PHE A 186 24.45 -12.00 68.41
C PHE A 186 24.62 -10.92 67.33
N VAL A 187 25.80 -10.80 66.72
CA VAL A 187 26.06 -9.82 65.66
C VAL A 187 25.21 -10.10 64.42
N VAL A 188 25.04 -11.37 64.03
CA VAL A 188 24.16 -11.75 62.90
C VAL A 188 22.71 -11.36 63.19
N VAL A 189 22.19 -11.72 64.36
CA VAL A 189 20.81 -11.41 64.80
C VAL A 189 20.56 -9.90 64.89
N SER A 190 21.59 -9.14 65.28
CA SER A 190 21.54 -7.68 65.40
C SER A 190 21.56 -6.99 64.04
N ILE A 191 22.47 -7.41 63.14
CA ILE A 191 22.54 -6.89 61.76
C ILE A 191 21.30 -7.26 60.96
N SER A 192 20.74 -8.46 61.17
CA SER A 192 19.49 -8.88 60.54
C SER A 192 18.25 -8.24 61.17
N THR A 193 18.40 -7.37 62.16
CA THR A 193 17.31 -6.63 62.85
C THR A 193 16.31 -7.52 63.59
N LEU A 194 16.65 -8.79 63.88
CA LEU A 194 15.77 -9.74 64.56
C LEU A 194 15.71 -9.49 66.08
N GLY A 195 16.85 -9.24 66.71
CA GLY A 195 16.95 -8.76 68.09
C GLY A 195 16.22 -9.60 69.15
N TYR A 196 16.55 -10.88 69.30
CA TYR A 196 15.90 -11.78 70.27
C TYR A 196 16.06 -11.36 71.73
N GLY A 197 17.10 -10.58 72.07
CA GLY A 197 17.36 -10.07 73.43
C GLY A 197 17.90 -11.13 74.40
N ASP A 198 18.24 -12.31 73.89
CA ASP A 198 18.86 -13.43 74.59
C ASP A 198 20.33 -13.16 74.96
N ILE A 199 21.07 -12.48 74.08
CA ILE A 199 22.45 -12.04 74.29
C ILE A 199 22.53 -10.55 74.00
N TYR A 200 23.23 -9.78 74.85
CA TYR A 200 23.46 -8.36 74.63
C TYR A 200 24.71 -7.87 75.38
N PRO A 201 25.43 -6.84 74.88
CA PRO A 201 26.60 -6.29 75.55
C PRO A 201 26.23 -5.58 76.85
N LEU A 202 26.96 -5.86 77.92
CA LEU A 202 26.80 -5.19 79.21
C LEU A 202 27.66 -3.92 79.29
N SER A 203 28.82 -3.91 78.62
CA SER A 203 29.75 -2.78 78.66
C SER A 203 29.21 -1.57 77.90
N THR A 204 29.49 -0.37 78.40
CA THR A 204 29.10 0.89 77.73
C THR A 204 29.75 1.00 76.34
N ASN A 205 30.99 0.53 76.21
CA ASN A 205 31.74 0.54 74.95
C ASN A 205 31.19 -0.47 73.95
N GLY A 206 30.78 -1.67 74.40
CA GLY A 206 30.15 -2.68 73.56
C GLY A 206 28.79 -2.24 73.04
N LYS A 207 27.99 -1.55 73.87
CA LYS A 207 26.72 -0.92 73.45
C LYS A 207 26.94 0.15 72.39
N PHE A 208 27.93 1.03 72.56
CA PHE A 208 28.25 2.05 71.56
C PHE A 208 28.73 1.41 70.23
N LEU A 209 29.61 0.40 70.33
CA LEU A 209 30.13 -0.31 69.17
C LEU A 209 29.03 -0.98 68.35
N ILE A 210 28.11 -1.72 69.00
CA ILE A 210 27.03 -2.39 68.28
C ILE A 210 26.03 -1.38 67.68
N SER A 211 25.71 -0.29 68.39
CA SER A 211 24.86 0.79 67.83
C SER A 211 25.50 1.44 66.60
N PHE A 212 26.81 1.67 66.62
CA PHE A 212 27.55 2.20 65.47
C PHE A 212 27.55 1.22 64.29
N VAL A 213 27.79 -0.08 64.54
CA VAL A 213 27.79 -1.10 63.47
C VAL A 213 26.40 -1.30 62.86
N ILE A 214 25.34 -1.26 63.67
CA ILE A 214 23.95 -1.31 63.17
C ILE A 214 23.70 -0.11 62.24
N LEU A 215 24.03 1.11 62.66
CA LEU A 215 23.89 2.33 61.85
C LEU A 215 24.68 2.24 60.53
N LEU A 216 25.96 1.81 60.61
CA LEU A 216 26.82 1.64 59.44
C LEU A 216 26.22 0.61 58.46
N THR A 217 25.67 -0.48 58.98
CA THR A 217 25.07 -1.54 58.15
C THR A 217 23.80 -1.07 57.44
N PHE A 218 22.97 -0.27 58.11
CA PHE A 218 21.79 0.37 57.51
C PHE A 218 22.14 1.36 56.38
N ILE A 219 23.35 1.92 56.37
CA ILE A 219 23.81 2.81 55.29
C ILE A 219 24.45 1.99 54.16
N VAL A 220 25.34 1.05 54.50
CA VAL A 220 26.15 0.31 53.51
C VAL A 220 25.31 -0.69 52.72
N VAL A 221 24.44 -1.47 53.37
CA VAL A 221 23.68 -2.55 52.72
C VAL A 221 22.73 -2.01 51.62
N PRO A 222 21.92 -0.97 51.84
CA PRO A 222 21.07 -0.41 50.78
C PRO A 222 21.85 0.15 49.59
N ILE A 223 22.99 0.81 49.82
CA ILE A 223 23.85 1.33 48.74
C ILE A 223 24.36 0.17 47.86
N GLN A 224 24.79 -0.92 48.48
CA GLN A 224 25.31 -2.10 47.78
C GLN A 224 24.19 -2.83 47.02
N ILE A 225 23.00 -2.98 47.61
CA ILE A 225 21.83 -3.55 46.92
C ILE A 225 21.43 -2.70 45.71
N ASN A 226 21.43 -1.37 45.85
CA ASN A 226 21.10 -0.47 44.74
C ASN A 226 22.11 -0.59 43.60
N ARG A 227 23.42 -0.76 43.89
CA ARG A 227 24.44 -1.03 42.86
C ARG A 227 24.17 -2.34 42.11
N VAL A 228 23.87 -3.42 42.83
CA VAL A 228 23.52 -4.72 42.23
C VAL A 228 22.25 -4.60 41.39
N SER A 229 21.21 -3.93 41.91
CA SER A 229 19.95 -3.65 41.20
C SER A 229 20.19 -2.85 39.92
N ASN A 230 21.06 -1.84 39.95
CA ASN A 230 21.42 -1.04 38.78
C ASN A 230 22.21 -1.84 37.73
N ILE A 231 23.06 -2.79 38.13
CA ILE A 231 23.73 -3.68 37.17
C ILE A 231 22.75 -4.68 36.57
N ILE A 232 21.88 -5.28 37.39
CA ILE A 232 20.86 -6.22 36.90
C ILE A 232 19.89 -5.51 35.95
N SER A 233 19.48 -4.29 36.26
CA SER A 233 18.62 -3.49 35.38
C SER A 233 19.35 -2.98 34.13
N SER A 234 20.68 -2.80 34.18
CA SER A 234 21.50 -2.44 33.01
C SER A 234 21.70 -3.61 32.03
N HIS A 235 21.59 -4.86 32.49
CA HIS A 235 21.43 -6.03 31.63
C HIS A 235 20.01 -6.03 31.04
N THR A 236 19.78 -5.10 30.11
CA THR A 236 18.56 -5.07 29.32
C THR A 236 18.52 -6.27 28.37
N ASP A 237 17.30 -6.75 28.05
CA ASP A 237 17.06 -7.86 27.09
C ASP A 237 17.79 -7.66 25.74
N TYR A 238 18.11 -6.41 25.41
CA TYR A 238 18.69 -5.95 24.14
C TYR A 238 20.23 -5.92 24.11
N THR A 239 20.92 -6.41 25.14
CA THR A 239 22.40 -6.45 25.18
C THR A 239 23.00 -7.69 24.52
N SER A 240 22.16 -8.71 24.26
CA SER A 240 22.59 -9.99 23.70
C SER A 240 23.00 -9.91 22.22
N SER A 241 24.00 -10.71 21.82
CA SER A 241 24.39 -10.88 20.42
C SER A 241 23.37 -11.74 19.66
N TYR A 242 23.17 -11.49 18.37
CA TYR A 242 22.34 -12.31 17.51
C TYR A 242 22.97 -13.70 17.28
N LYS A 243 22.26 -14.79 17.65
CA LYS A 243 22.80 -16.16 17.63
C LYS A 243 22.29 -17.00 16.44
N GLU A 244 21.16 -16.63 15.86
CA GLU A 244 20.47 -17.44 14.83
C GLU A 244 21.01 -17.23 13.41
N ALA A 245 22.02 -16.40 13.20
CA ALA A 245 22.62 -16.11 11.89
C ALA A 245 23.16 -17.34 11.13
N LYS A 246 23.32 -18.49 11.79
CA LYS A 246 23.70 -19.76 11.15
C LYS A 246 22.50 -20.54 10.60
N GLN A 247 21.32 -20.34 11.18
CA GLN A 247 20.08 -21.06 10.86
C GLN A 247 19.20 -20.27 9.89
N HIS A 248 19.19 -18.95 10.04
CA HIS A 248 18.36 -18.07 9.23
C HIS A 248 19.19 -16.91 8.65
N PRO A 249 19.01 -16.58 7.36
CA PRO A 249 19.49 -15.32 6.80
C PRO A 249 18.84 -14.15 7.54
N HIS A 250 19.57 -13.03 7.64
CA HIS A 250 19.11 -11.87 8.37
C HIS A 250 19.55 -10.56 7.72
N VAL A 251 18.75 -9.52 7.95
CA VAL A 251 18.96 -8.15 7.49
C VAL A 251 19.25 -7.27 8.69
N VAL A 252 20.20 -6.35 8.56
CA VAL A 252 20.55 -5.38 9.61
C VAL A 252 19.93 -4.02 9.30
N ILE A 253 19.17 -3.45 10.23
CA ILE A 253 18.61 -2.10 10.13
C ILE A 253 19.27 -1.20 11.17
N THR A 254 19.71 -0.01 10.77
CA THR A 254 20.33 0.97 11.66
C THR A 254 19.99 2.41 11.23
N GLY A 255 20.43 3.40 12.01
CA GLY A 255 20.11 4.81 11.81
C GLY A 255 18.96 5.28 12.69
N HIS A 256 18.11 6.17 12.17
CA HIS A 256 16.94 6.65 12.91
C HIS A 256 15.80 5.64 12.84
N ILE A 257 15.31 5.22 14.01
CA ILE A 257 14.22 4.24 14.13
C ILE A 257 12.95 4.96 14.56
N ASP A 258 11.95 4.93 13.68
CA ASP A 258 10.60 5.43 13.94
C ASP A 258 9.58 4.30 13.88
N VAL A 259 8.54 4.37 14.72
CA VAL A 259 7.53 3.30 14.86
C VAL A 259 6.68 3.19 13.61
N GLU A 260 6.29 4.32 13.02
CA GLU A 260 5.45 4.38 11.82
C GLU A 260 6.18 3.86 10.58
N MET A 261 7.45 4.27 10.41
CA MET A 261 8.31 3.69 9.37
C MET A 261 8.44 2.17 9.54
N LEU A 262 8.71 1.70 10.77
CA LEU A 262 8.88 0.27 11.01
C LEU A 262 7.59 -0.53 10.82
N SER A 263 6.41 0.03 11.11
CA SER A 263 5.15 -0.68 10.89
C SER A 263 4.90 -0.93 9.40
N VAL A 264 5.14 0.08 8.55
CA VAL A 264 5.07 -0.05 7.08
C VAL A 264 6.16 -1.02 6.59
N PHE A 265 7.40 -0.85 7.07
CA PHE A 265 8.51 -1.69 6.67
C PHE A 265 8.27 -3.17 7.01
N PHE A 266 7.81 -3.48 8.22
CA PHE A 266 7.52 -4.85 8.65
C PHE A 266 6.30 -5.43 7.93
N GLY A 267 5.26 -4.62 7.71
CA GLY A 267 4.08 -5.01 6.96
C GLY A 267 4.44 -5.52 5.55
N GLU A 268 5.30 -4.77 4.85
CA GLU A 268 5.77 -5.12 3.51
C GLU A 268 6.84 -6.23 3.51
N PHE A 269 7.85 -6.12 4.37
CA PHE A 269 8.97 -7.05 4.39
C PHE A 269 8.55 -8.47 4.80
N PHE A 270 7.65 -8.60 5.79
CA PHE A 270 7.14 -9.89 6.25
C PHE A 270 5.87 -10.37 5.54
N HIS A 271 5.40 -9.64 4.51
CA HIS A 271 4.22 -10.03 3.77
C HIS A 271 4.41 -11.40 3.08
N PRO A 272 3.41 -12.30 3.06
CA PRO A 272 3.55 -13.63 2.45
C PRO A 272 3.84 -13.62 0.94
N SER A 273 3.55 -12.51 0.25
CA SER A 273 3.89 -12.37 -1.18
C SER A 273 5.35 -11.99 -1.40
N ASN A 274 6.10 -11.69 -0.34
CA ASN A 274 7.55 -11.56 -0.37
C ASN A 274 8.19 -12.95 -0.26
N LEU A 275 9.08 -13.33 -1.17
CA LEU A 275 9.79 -14.61 -1.12
C LEU A 275 10.74 -14.69 0.09
N ASN A 276 11.22 -13.53 0.56
CA ASN A 276 12.19 -13.40 1.65
C ASN A 276 11.50 -13.16 3.02
N TRP A 277 10.18 -13.37 3.12
CA TRP A 277 9.38 -13.09 4.32
C TRP A 277 9.78 -13.87 5.60
N ASN A 278 10.60 -14.90 5.43
CA ASN A 278 11.17 -15.73 6.50
C ASN A 278 12.55 -15.26 6.99
N GLU A 279 13.19 -14.31 6.30
CA GLU A 279 14.44 -13.73 6.79
C GLU A 279 14.20 -12.96 8.10
N LYS A 280 15.17 -12.97 9.01
CA LYS A 280 15.08 -12.24 10.29
C LYS A 280 15.56 -10.81 10.13
N ILE A 281 15.09 -9.91 11.00
CA ILE A 281 15.59 -8.54 11.06
C ILE A 281 16.33 -8.32 12.38
N VAL A 282 17.52 -7.73 12.30
CA VAL A 282 18.30 -7.28 13.45
C VAL A 282 18.35 -5.76 13.42
N ILE A 283 17.76 -5.09 14.41
CA ILE A 283 17.83 -3.64 14.55
C ILE A 283 19.00 -3.29 15.46
N LEU A 284 19.95 -2.51 14.96
CA LEU A 284 21.11 -2.00 15.71
C LEU A 284 21.00 -0.49 15.90
N ASN A 285 20.76 -0.06 17.13
CA ASN A 285 20.56 1.36 17.44
C ASN A 285 21.20 1.73 18.81
N PRO A 286 21.87 2.89 18.96
CA PRO A 286 22.51 3.30 20.21
C PRO A 286 21.54 3.51 21.39
N SER A 287 20.27 3.84 21.14
CA SER A 287 19.28 4.06 22.19
C SER A 287 18.36 2.84 22.36
N PRO A 288 17.83 2.58 23.57
CA PRO A 288 16.79 1.58 23.76
C PRO A 288 15.51 1.94 22.99
N PRO A 289 14.66 0.96 22.64
CA PRO A 289 13.42 1.22 21.91
C PRO A 289 12.43 2.01 22.79
N ALA A 290 11.72 2.96 22.18
CA ALA A 290 10.62 3.66 22.83
C ALA A 290 9.50 2.68 23.26
N VAL A 291 8.62 3.10 24.17
CA VAL A 291 7.55 2.24 24.71
C VAL A 291 6.63 1.72 23.62
N GLU A 292 6.31 2.55 22.63
CA GLU A 292 5.49 2.19 21.46
C GLU A 292 6.23 1.21 20.53
N ALA A 293 7.51 1.48 20.25
CA ALA A 293 8.36 0.56 19.49
C ALA A 293 8.44 -0.82 20.16
N LYS A 294 8.53 -0.88 21.49
CA LYS A 294 8.56 -2.15 22.24
C LYS A 294 7.29 -2.98 22.03
N LYS A 295 6.11 -2.35 21.99
CA LYS A 295 4.84 -3.06 21.69
C LYS A 295 4.87 -3.72 20.32
N MET A 296 5.34 -2.99 19.31
CA MET A 296 5.46 -3.52 17.94
C MET A 296 6.53 -4.60 17.84
N LEU A 297 7.69 -4.43 18.48
CA LEU A 297 8.75 -5.45 18.52
C LEU A 297 8.25 -6.77 19.13
N ASN A 298 7.45 -6.70 20.21
CA ASN A 298 6.85 -7.88 20.82
C ASN A 298 5.88 -8.62 19.86
N MET A 299 5.20 -7.89 18.97
CA MET A 299 4.31 -8.47 17.96
C MET A 299 5.09 -9.31 16.92
N TYR A 300 6.36 -8.96 16.70
CA TYR A 300 7.28 -9.63 15.78
C TYR A 300 8.46 -10.31 16.50
N GLU A 301 8.32 -10.67 17.77
CA GLU A 301 9.42 -11.18 18.63
C GLU A 301 10.16 -12.37 18.00
N ASN A 302 9.42 -13.26 17.34
CA ASN A 302 9.99 -14.42 16.64
C ASN A 302 10.75 -14.06 15.35
N LYS A 303 10.66 -12.84 14.82
CA LYS A 303 11.26 -12.43 13.54
C LYS A 303 12.26 -11.27 13.66
N VAL A 304 12.10 -10.43 14.68
CA VAL A 304 12.87 -9.20 14.85
C VAL A 304 13.61 -9.25 16.19
N GLN A 305 14.93 -9.01 16.16
CA GLN A 305 15.72 -8.80 17.36
C GLN A 305 16.27 -7.38 17.40
N TYR A 306 16.13 -6.72 18.56
CA TYR A 306 16.68 -5.39 18.80
C TYR A 306 17.97 -5.49 19.61
N ILE A 307 19.02 -4.79 19.18
CA ILE A 307 20.32 -4.72 19.84
C ILE A 307 20.63 -3.26 20.14
N VAL A 308 20.87 -2.95 21.42
CA VAL A 308 21.36 -1.63 21.83
C VAL A 308 22.86 -1.57 21.60
N GLY A 309 23.29 -0.76 20.63
CA GLY A 309 24.67 -0.64 20.19
C GLY A 309 24.85 0.36 19.06
N SER A 310 26.06 0.89 18.90
CA SER A 310 26.39 1.84 17.84
C SER A 310 26.99 1.11 16.63
N PRO A 311 26.53 1.40 15.40
CA PRO A 311 27.16 0.85 14.19
C PRO A 311 28.61 1.35 13.98
N MET A 312 29.06 2.35 14.74
CA MET A 312 30.44 2.87 14.70
C MET A 312 31.44 1.98 15.46
N LEU A 313 30.96 1.02 16.24
CA LEU A 313 31.79 0.14 17.05
C LEU A 313 31.84 -1.26 16.41
N ASP A 314 33.05 -1.73 16.10
CA ASP A 314 33.28 -3.04 15.47
C ASP A 314 32.73 -4.20 16.33
N GLU A 315 32.74 -4.05 17.66
CA GLU A 315 32.14 -5.00 18.62
C GLU A 315 30.63 -5.15 18.40
N ASP A 316 29.92 -4.05 18.18
CA ASP A 316 28.47 -4.02 18.02
C ASP A 316 28.05 -4.55 16.66
N LEU A 317 28.82 -4.26 15.62
CA LEU A 317 28.65 -4.87 14.29
C LEU A 317 28.86 -6.40 14.36
N THR A 318 29.78 -6.86 15.20
CA THR A 318 30.01 -8.28 15.44
C THR A 318 28.84 -8.90 16.21
N ARG A 319 28.30 -8.21 17.23
CA ARG A 319 27.08 -8.63 17.97
C ARG A 319 25.87 -8.75 17.06
N ALA A 320 25.73 -7.85 16.08
CA ALA A 320 24.70 -7.88 15.05
C ALA A 320 24.97 -8.88 13.92
N MET A 321 26.09 -9.63 13.95
CA MET A 321 26.48 -10.61 12.94
C MET A 321 26.58 -10.04 11.50
N LEU A 322 26.99 -8.77 11.36
CA LEU A 322 27.04 -8.03 10.09
C LEU A 322 27.79 -8.78 8.96
N HIS A 323 28.86 -9.50 9.29
CA HIS A 323 29.65 -10.28 8.33
C HIS A 323 28.86 -11.39 7.61
N LYS A 324 27.68 -11.77 8.13
CA LYS A 324 26.74 -12.75 7.54
C LYS A 324 25.40 -12.14 7.13
N ALA A 325 25.23 -10.84 7.25
CA ALA A 325 23.97 -10.18 6.87
C ALA A 325 23.75 -10.28 5.36
N SER A 326 22.49 -10.52 4.96
CA SER A 326 22.06 -10.56 3.55
C SER A 326 21.97 -9.16 2.95
N ALA A 327 21.55 -8.18 3.75
CA ALA A 327 21.42 -6.77 3.38
C ALA A 327 21.52 -5.87 4.61
N CYS A 328 21.82 -4.59 4.39
CA CYS A 328 21.82 -3.57 5.43
C CYS A 328 21.03 -2.33 5.03
N TYR A 329 20.28 -1.77 5.98
CA TYR A 329 19.48 -0.56 5.80
C TYR A 329 19.98 0.55 6.72
N VAL A 330 20.19 1.74 6.16
CA VAL A 330 20.52 2.96 6.91
C VAL A 330 19.37 3.94 6.77
N LEU A 331 18.63 4.14 7.86
CA LEU A 331 17.44 4.98 7.90
C LEU A 331 17.77 6.37 8.44
N VAL A 332 17.12 7.41 7.91
CA VAL A 332 17.37 8.81 8.26
C VAL A 332 16.13 9.45 8.87
N ASN A 333 16.32 10.35 9.84
CA ASN A 333 15.22 11.18 10.34
C ASN A 333 14.88 12.23 9.27
N ARG A 334 13.77 12.04 8.56
CA ARG A 334 13.33 12.96 7.48
C ARG A 334 12.95 14.35 7.98
N ASN A 335 12.57 14.46 9.25
CA ASN A 335 12.17 15.71 9.90
C ASN A 335 13.32 16.30 10.74
N ALA A 336 14.57 15.93 10.44
CA ALA A 336 15.72 16.44 11.18
C ALA A 336 15.87 17.96 10.98
N PHE A 337 15.99 18.69 12.08
CA PHE A 337 16.24 20.15 12.09
C PHE A 337 17.45 20.57 11.24
N ARG A 338 18.48 19.71 11.16
CA ARG A 338 19.64 19.90 10.28
C ARG A 338 19.74 18.73 9.30
N PRO A 339 19.08 18.83 8.13
CA PRO A 339 19.08 17.74 7.14
C PRO A 339 20.48 17.33 6.70
N GLN A 340 21.38 18.30 6.52
CA GLN A 340 22.77 18.04 6.13
C GLN A 340 23.53 17.20 7.18
N HIS A 341 23.31 17.47 8.47
CA HIS A 341 23.93 16.69 9.54
C HIS A 341 23.36 15.27 9.59
N ALA A 342 22.06 15.11 9.36
CA ALA A 342 21.43 13.78 9.28
C ALA A 342 22.01 12.95 8.12
N ASP A 343 22.18 13.55 6.94
CA ASP A 343 22.82 12.90 5.79
C ASP A 343 24.28 12.54 6.07
N GLN A 344 25.04 13.39 6.76
CA GLN A 344 26.42 13.09 7.19
C GLN A 344 26.48 11.90 8.15
N CYS A 345 25.52 11.77 9.07
CA CYS A 345 25.41 10.58 9.92
C CYS A 345 25.15 9.32 9.10
N SER A 346 24.19 9.35 8.15
CA SER A 346 23.93 8.22 7.24
C SER A 346 25.17 7.83 6.43
N ALA A 347 25.93 8.81 5.99
CA ALA A 347 27.19 8.65 5.28
C ALA A 347 28.25 7.92 6.12
N LEU A 348 28.47 8.35 7.36
CA LEU A 348 29.40 7.70 8.29
C LEU A 348 28.96 6.27 8.63
N ILE A 349 27.66 6.03 8.84
CA ILE A 349 27.12 4.70 9.12
C ILE A 349 27.37 3.77 7.93
N THR A 350 27.14 4.26 6.71
CA THR A 350 27.39 3.52 5.47
C THR A 350 28.85 3.08 5.36
N ILE A 351 29.81 3.95 5.70
CA ILE A 351 31.24 3.61 5.73
C ILE A 351 31.50 2.49 6.75
N ALA A 352 30.95 2.60 7.96
CA ALA A 352 31.14 1.61 9.01
C ALA A 352 30.61 0.23 8.60
N LEU A 353 29.42 0.18 8.00
CA LEU A 353 28.82 -1.05 7.49
C LEU A 353 29.63 -1.65 6.32
N ARG A 354 30.05 -0.84 5.35
CA ARG A 354 30.87 -1.30 4.21
C ARG A 354 32.23 -1.84 4.65
N ARG A 355 32.83 -1.23 5.69
CA ARG A 355 34.06 -1.73 6.32
C ARG A 355 33.82 -3.07 7.02
N GLY A 356 32.69 -3.22 7.72
CA GLY A 356 32.35 -4.45 8.43
C GLY A 356 31.95 -5.62 7.52
N ASN A 357 31.35 -5.35 6.35
CA ASN A 357 31.05 -6.34 5.33
C ASN A 357 31.22 -5.74 3.90
N PRO A 358 32.34 -6.02 3.21
CA PRO A 358 32.64 -5.44 1.91
C PRO A 358 31.67 -5.83 0.79
N THR A 359 30.96 -6.97 0.90
CA THR A 359 30.13 -7.53 -0.17
C THR A 359 28.63 -7.32 0.04
N CYS A 360 28.18 -7.07 1.27
CA CYS A 360 26.76 -6.92 1.58
C CYS A 360 26.15 -5.70 0.87
N PRO A 361 24.94 -5.80 0.28
CA PRO A 361 24.24 -4.64 -0.26
C PRO A 361 23.80 -3.69 0.88
N ILE A 362 24.06 -2.40 0.70
CA ILE A 362 23.70 -1.36 1.68
C ILE A 362 22.73 -0.39 1.02
N TYR A 363 21.53 -0.30 1.58
CA TYR A 363 20.46 0.61 1.16
C TYR A 363 20.42 1.78 2.13
N SER A 364 20.77 2.99 1.68
CA SER A 364 20.87 4.16 2.56
C SER A 364 19.84 5.22 2.18
N GLN A 365 19.20 5.82 3.19
CA GLN A 365 18.34 6.98 3.00
C GLN A 365 19.10 8.29 3.22
N VAL A 366 18.78 9.28 2.40
CA VAL A 366 19.18 10.68 2.56
C VAL A 366 17.99 11.60 2.36
N ILE A 367 18.10 12.81 2.90
CA ILE A 367 17.12 13.86 2.71
C ILE A 367 17.44 14.62 1.42
N ASN A 368 18.68 15.09 1.26
CA ASN A 368 19.05 15.97 0.15
C ASN A 368 19.73 15.23 -1.01
N ALA A 369 19.32 15.57 -2.24
CA ALA A 369 19.89 14.97 -3.46
C ALA A 369 21.40 15.22 -3.61
N ARG A 370 21.90 16.39 -3.17
CA ARG A 370 23.33 16.76 -3.24
C ARG A 370 24.27 15.76 -2.56
N ASN A 371 23.79 15.08 -1.52
CA ASN A 371 24.61 14.14 -0.73
C ASN A 371 24.57 12.71 -1.28
N ALA A 372 23.64 12.41 -2.20
CA ALA A 372 23.44 11.06 -2.74
C ALA A 372 24.71 10.53 -3.42
N GLY A 373 25.36 11.36 -4.25
CA GLY A 373 26.59 10.96 -4.93
C GLY A 373 27.76 10.69 -3.98
N THR A 374 27.84 11.42 -2.86
CA THR A 374 28.84 11.17 -1.82
C THR A 374 28.61 9.83 -1.13
N ILE A 375 27.36 9.47 -0.84
CA ILE A 375 27.03 8.22 -0.13
C ILE A 375 27.19 6.99 -1.04
N LEU A 376 26.87 7.12 -2.32
CA LEU A 376 27.21 6.09 -3.31
C LEU A 376 28.72 5.83 -3.35
N LYS A 377 29.55 6.88 -3.34
CA LYS A 377 31.02 6.78 -3.27
C LYS A 377 31.52 6.15 -1.96
N MET A 378 30.81 6.34 -0.86
CA MET A 378 31.11 5.74 0.45
C MET A 378 30.74 4.26 0.56
N GLY A 379 30.12 3.70 -0.48
CA GLY A 379 29.85 2.27 -0.58
C GLY A 379 28.39 1.87 -0.42
N ALA A 380 27.42 2.80 -0.46
CA ALA A 380 26.01 2.42 -0.59
C ALA A 380 25.75 1.76 -1.94
N SER A 381 24.95 0.70 -1.95
CA SER A 381 24.54 -0.03 -3.16
C SER A 381 23.42 0.69 -3.89
N ASP A 382 22.45 1.24 -3.16
CA ASP A 382 21.40 2.12 -3.66
C ASP A 382 21.09 3.20 -2.60
N VAL A 383 20.64 4.37 -3.06
CA VAL A 383 20.37 5.52 -2.18
C VAL A 383 18.98 6.06 -2.46
N LEU A 384 18.11 5.97 -1.45
CA LEU A 384 16.79 6.57 -1.50
C LEU A 384 16.86 8.03 -1.04
N ILE A 385 16.56 8.96 -1.96
CA ILE A 385 16.57 10.40 -1.70
C ILE A 385 15.16 10.85 -1.34
N ALA A 386 14.88 11.00 -0.04
CA ALA A 386 13.56 11.28 0.48
C ALA A 386 13.00 12.63 -0.01
N GLY A 387 13.80 13.70 0.01
CA GLY A 387 13.38 15.03 -0.45
C GLY A 387 13.03 15.04 -1.94
N LEU A 388 13.87 14.40 -2.76
CA LEU A 388 13.62 14.23 -4.19
C LEU A 388 12.31 13.49 -4.45
N MET A 389 12.13 12.30 -3.87
CA MET A 389 10.92 11.51 -4.08
C MET A 389 9.67 12.25 -3.63
N LYS A 390 9.71 12.87 -2.44
CA LYS A 390 8.59 13.62 -1.88
C LYS A 390 8.16 14.75 -2.82
N PHE A 391 9.09 15.63 -3.20
CA PHE A 391 8.75 16.81 -3.99
C PHE A 391 8.52 16.50 -5.46
N SER A 392 9.10 15.42 -5.98
CA SER A 392 8.72 14.93 -7.30
C SER A 392 7.28 14.43 -7.34
N ILE A 393 6.85 13.65 -6.34
CA ILE A 393 5.45 13.19 -6.25
C ILE A 393 4.50 14.38 -6.02
N LEU A 394 4.79 15.26 -5.06
CA LEU A 394 3.92 16.41 -4.75
C LEU A 394 3.82 17.41 -5.91
N GLY A 395 4.94 17.78 -6.52
CA GLY A 395 4.95 18.70 -7.67
C GLY A 395 4.16 18.13 -8.84
N ARG A 396 4.36 16.84 -9.15
CA ARG A 396 3.65 16.17 -10.24
C ARG A 396 2.18 15.95 -9.96
N SER A 397 1.80 15.73 -8.70
CA SER A 397 0.39 15.57 -8.30
C SER A 397 -0.44 16.83 -8.53
N CYS A 398 0.20 18.01 -8.65
CA CYS A 398 -0.48 19.25 -8.99
C CYS A 398 -1.00 19.24 -10.45
N GLU A 399 -0.28 18.58 -11.36
CA GLU A 399 -0.65 18.46 -12.77
C GLU A 399 -1.33 17.12 -13.12
N MET A 400 -1.00 16.06 -12.37
CA MET A 400 -1.50 14.70 -12.55
C MET A 400 -2.43 14.28 -11.41
N PHE A 401 -3.72 14.21 -11.70
CA PHE A 401 -4.75 13.90 -10.72
C PHE A 401 -4.64 12.46 -10.22
N GLY A 402 -4.55 12.26 -8.91
CA GLY A 402 -4.56 10.93 -8.30
C GLY A 402 -3.22 10.18 -8.29
N LEU A 403 -2.12 10.83 -8.69
CA LEU A 403 -0.77 10.24 -8.70
C LEU A 403 -0.34 9.64 -7.35
N PRO A 404 -0.57 10.27 -6.17
CA PRO A 404 -0.15 9.71 -4.88
C PRO A 404 -0.72 8.31 -4.65
N THR A 405 -1.98 8.11 -5.00
CA THR A 405 -2.70 6.83 -4.80
C THR A 405 -2.32 5.78 -5.81
N LEU A 406 -2.07 6.18 -7.05
CA LEU A 406 -1.49 5.29 -8.05
C LEU A 406 -0.17 4.71 -7.54
N LEU A 407 0.74 5.56 -7.06
CA LEU A 407 2.05 5.13 -6.56
C LEU A 407 1.93 4.33 -5.26
N LEU A 408 1.11 4.78 -4.31
CA LEU A 408 0.87 4.08 -3.05
C LEU A 408 0.42 2.64 -3.31
N ASN A 409 -0.63 2.46 -4.12
CA ASN A 409 -1.18 1.14 -4.41
C ASN A 409 -0.24 0.29 -5.29
N MET A 410 0.57 0.90 -6.18
CA MET A 410 1.56 0.16 -6.97
C MET A 410 2.74 -0.34 -6.14
N LEU A 411 3.14 0.41 -5.10
CA LEU A 411 4.31 0.11 -4.27
C LEU A 411 3.98 -0.75 -3.05
N THR A 412 2.78 -0.62 -2.48
CA THR A 412 2.34 -1.38 -1.30
C THR A 412 1.75 -2.74 -1.69
N GLN A 413 1.90 -3.73 -0.81
CA GLN A 413 1.31 -5.06 -1.00
C GLN A 413 -0.03 -5.16 -0.24
N SER A 414 -1.11 -5.49 -0.96
CA SER A 414 -2.44 -5.63 -0.36
C SER A 414 -2.58 -6.95 0.43
N HIS A 415 -3.12 -6.88 1.64
CA HIS A 415 -3.44 -8.04 2.46
C HIS A 415 -4.61 -8.88 1.93
N ALA A 416 -4.54 -10.20 2.08
CA ALA A 416 -5.56 -11.15 1.61
C ALA A 416 -6.98 -10.88 2.15
N GLU A 417 -7.12 -10.26 3.33
CA GLU A 417 -8.41 -9.94 3.94
C GLU A 417 -9.25 -8.95 3.11
N LEU A 418 -8.61 -8.02 2.42
CA LEU A 418 -9.28 -7.04 1.54
C LEU A 418 -9.95 -7.73 0.34
N SER A 419 -9.39 -8.85 -0.12
CA SER A 419 -9.95 -9.62 -1.26
C SER A 419 -11.28 -10.31 -0.94
N GLN A 420 -11.58 -10.54 0.34
CA GLN A 420 -12.82 -11.19 0.79
C GLN A 420 -13.93 -10.17 1.11
N ARG A 421 -13.60 -8.89 1.23
CA ARG A 421 -14.56 -7.82 1.54
C ARG A 421 -15.30 -7.41 0.27
N VAL A 422 -16.54 -7.88 0.13
CA VAL A 422 -17.49 -7.33 -0.85
C VAL A 422 -18.20 -6.16 -0.20
N SER A 423 -17.92 -4.94 -0.65
CA SER A 423 -18.65 -3.76 -0.18
C SER A 423 -20.00 -3.65 -0.89
N PRO A 424 -21.07 -3.21 -0.21
CA PRO A 424 -22.32 -2.83 -0.88
C PRO A 424 -22.16 -1.59 -1.77
N ILE A 425 -21.07 -0.84 -1.62
CA ILE A 425 -20.77 0.38 -2.38
C ILE A 425 -19.97 0.02 -3.64
N LEU A 426 -20.55 0.30 -4.81
CA LEU A 426 -20.03 -0.15 -6.12
C LEU A 426 -18.60 0.33 -6.40
N TRP A 427 -18.29 1.61 -6.13
CA TRP A 427 -16.97 2.16 -6.42
C TRP A 427 -15.85 1.53 -5.60
N GLN A 428 -16.13 1.11 -4.36
CA GLN A 428 -15.15 0.48 -3.49
C GLN A 428 -14.70 -0.87 -4.05
N ASN A 429 -15.62 -1.65 -4.63
CA ASN A 429 -15.25 -2.93 -5.26
C ASN A 429 -14.36 -2.72 -6.49
N SER A 430 -14.67 -1.72 -7.32
CA SER A 430 -13.86 -1.35 -8.49
C SER A 430 -12.48 -0.79 -8.08
N TYR A 431 -12.42 -0.01 -7.00
CA TYR A 431 -11.17 0.53 -6.46
C TYR A 431 -10.30 -0.56 -5.84
N LEU A 432 -10.88 -1.45 -5.03
CA LEU A 432 -10.20 -2.60 -4.43
C LEU A 432 -9.59 -3.52 -5.49
N HIS A 433 -10.21 -3.65 -6.66
CA HIS A 433 -9.60 -4.35 -7.78
C HIS A 433 -8.22 -3.77 -8.15
N GLY A 434 -8.09 -2.44 -8.15
CA GLY A 434 -6.83 -1.75 -8.40
C GLY A 434 -5.83 -1.88 -7.25
N VAL A 435 -6.28 -1.80 -6.00
CA VAL A 435 -5.43 -1.98 -4.80
C VAL A 435 -4.75 -3.35 -4.77
N MET A 436 -5.38 -4.39 -5.35
CA MET A 436 -4.79 -5.72 -5.44
C MET A 436 -3.62 -5.83 -6.44
N HIS A 437 -3.38 -4.80 -7.25
CA HIS A 437 -2.27 -4.77 -8.20
C HIS A 437 -1.04 -4.15 -7.55
N GLY A 438 0.07 -4.87 -7.60
CA GLY A 438 1.37 -4.38 -7.14
C GLY A 438 2.42 -4.51 -8.23
N LEU A 439 3.56 -3.87 -8.00
CA LEU A 439 4.73 -4.02 -8.86
C LEU A 439 5.51 -5.31 -8.52
N TYR A 440 5.90 -6.07 -9.53
CA TYR A 440 6.70 -7.30 -9.38
C TYR A 440 7.82 -7.35 -10.42
N VAL A 441 8.91 -8.03 -10.07
CA VAL A 441 10.01 -8.32 -11.00
C VAL A 441 9.82 -9.74 -11.53
N ILE A 442 9.81 -9.88 -12.86
CA ILE A 442 9.66 -11.17 -13.53
C ILE A 442 10.84 -11.44 -14.44
N ASP A 443 11.32 -12.67 -14.39
CA ASP A 443 12.28 -13.25 -15.32
C ASP A 443 11.52 -13.80 -16.54
N ILE A 444 11.61 -13.11 -17.68
CA ILE A 444 10.94 -13.52 -18.92
C ILE A 444 11.71 -14.70 -19.55
N PRO A 445 11.07 -15.85 -19.80
CA PRO A 445 11.74 -17.02 -20.37
C PRO A 445 12.28 -16.78 -21.78
N ARG A 446 13.35 -17.49 -22.15
CA ARG A 446 13.99 -17.36 -23.48
C ARG A 446 13.08 -17.65 -24.67
N THR A 447 11.96 -18.34 -24.48
CA THR A 447 10.95 -18.61 -25.52
C THR A 447 10.35 -17.33 -26.12
N PHE A 448 10.33 -16.23 -25.37
CA PHE A 448 9.87 -14.90 -25.81
C PHE A 448 10.91 -14.12 -26.64
N SER A 449 12.15 -14.64 -26.76
CA SER A 449 13.22 -13.97 -27.49
C SER A 449 12.87 -13.72 -28.97
N GLY A 450 13.09 -12.49 -29.42
CA GLY A 450 12.82 -12.01 -30.77
C GLY A 450 11.40 -11.49 -31.01
N LEU A 451 10.53 -11.44 -30.00
CA LEU A 451 9.32 -10.61 -30.01
C LEU A 451 9.70 -9.14 -29.73
N SER A 452 8.88 -8.20 -30.18
CA SER A 452 9.00 -6.81 -29.74
C SER A 452 8.45 -6.62 -28.33
N PHE A 453 8.82 -5.55 -27.65
CA PHE A 453 8.29 -5.24 -26.32
C PHE A 453 6.77 -4.99 -26.36
N GLY A 454 6.26 -4.32 -27.40
CA GLY A 454 4.82 -4.15 -27.63
C GLY A 454 4.10 -5.48 -27.86
N ASP A 455 4.69 -6.42 -28.61
CA ASP A 455 4.16 -7.76 -28.80
C ASP A 455 4.10 -8.54 -27.48
N LEU A 456 5.12 -8.39 -26.61
CA LEU A 456 5.14 -9.00 -25.28
C LEU A 456 4.01 -8.45 -24.42
N ILE A 457 3.85 -7.13 -24.34
CA ILE A 457 2.77 -6.48 -23.57
C ILE A 457 1.42 -6.98 -24.04
N ARG A 458 1.18 -6.99 -25.36
CA ARG A 458 -0.07 -7.45 -25.94
C ARG A 458 -0.36 -8.91 -25.60
N PHE A 459 0.63 -9.78 -25.83
CA PHE A 459 0.47 -11.21 -25.58
C PHE A 459 0.17 -11.49 -24.10
N LEU A 460 0.90 -10.83 -23.20
CA LEU A 460 0.69 -11.00 -21.78
C LEU A 460 -0.67 -10.47 -21.38
N TYR A 461 -1.02 -9.22 -21.71
CA TYR A 461 -2.31 -8.61 -21.34
C TYR A 461 -3.54 -9.40 -21.83
N ASP A 462 -3.47 -10.00 -23.02
CA ASP A 462 -4.58 -10.81 -23.58
C ASP A 462 -4.71 -12.19 -22.90
N LYS A 463 -3.62 -12.74 -22.34
CA LYS A 463 -3.58 -14.10 -21.74
C LYS A 463 -3.66 -14.09 -20.23
N THR A 464 -3.07 -13.08 -19.62
CA THR A 464 -2.91 -12.86 -18.19
C THR A 464 -3.13 -11.36 -17.93
N PRO A 465 -3.85 -10.94 -16.88
CA PRO A 465 -4.04 -9.51 -16.60
C PRO A 465 -2.75 -8.87 -16.00
N VAL A 466 -1.63 -9.00 -16.72
CA VAL A 466 -0.28 -8.56 -16.34
C VAL A 466 0.20 -7.56 -17.38
N ILE A 467 0.67 -6.40 -16.90
CA ILE A 467 1.16 -5.31 -17.76
C ILE A 467 2.67 -5.12 -17.53
N PRO A 468 3.52 -5.46 -18.51
CA PRO A 468 4.92 -5.09 -18.51
C PRO A 468 5.12 -3.58 -18.62
N LEU A 469 5.98 -3.01 -17.77
CA LEU A 469 6.24 -1.57 -17.70
C LEU A 469 7.65 -1.18 -18.14
N ALA A 470 8.68 -1.82 -17.59
CA ALA A 470 10.08 -1.42 -17.81
C ALA A 470 11.04 -2.61 -17.84
N LEU A 471 12.08 -2.51 -18.66
CA LEU A 471 13.15 -3.50 -18.76
C LEU A 471 14.20 -3.25 -17.68
N LEU A 472 14.62 -4.31 -17.00
CA LEU A 472 15.71 -4.29 -16.03
C LEU A 472 16.98 -4.81 -16.71
N THR A 473 17.97 -3.93 -16.83
CA THR A 473 19.29 -4.25 -17.37
C THR A 473 20.34 -4.17 -16.25
N GLU A 474 21.55 -4.65 -16.52
CA GLU A 474 22.67 -4.44 -15.59
C GLU A 474 22.95 -2.94 -15.41
N ASP A 475 22.75 -2.13 -16.46
CA ASP A 475 23.03 -0.69 -16.48
C ASP A 475 21.93 0.18 -15.85
N GLY A 476 20.81 -0.42 -15.42
CA GLY A 476 19.68 0.27 -14.81
C GLY A 476 18.33 -0.08 -15.43
N VAL A 477 17.35 0.79 -15.20
CA VAL A 477 15.96 0.64 -15.68
C VAL A 477 15.74 1.45 -16.94
N GLN A 478 15.13 0.83 -17.94
CA GLN A 478 14.83 1.47 -19.21
C GLN A 478 13.38 1.25 -19.59
N PHE A 479 12.75 2.28 -20.17
CA PHE A 479 11.46 2.19 -20.84
C PHE A 479 11.72 1.93 -22.33
N PRO A 480 11.69 0.68 -22.80
CA PRO A 480 12.03 0.37 -24.17
C PRO A 480 10.96 0.85 -25.16
N ASP A 481 11.38 1.18 -26.38
CA ASP A 481 10.45 1.41 -27.50
C ASP A 481 9.57 0.18 -27.72
N MET A 482 8.33 0.37 -28.17
CA MET A 482 7.43 -0.75 -28.46
C MET A 482 7.98 -1.69 -29.53
N GLU A 483 8.82 -1.18 -30.43
CA GLU A 483 9.50 -1.96 -31.48
C GLU A 483 10.77 -2.68 -30.99
N PHE A 484 11.23 -2.39 -29.77
CA PHE A 484 12.44 -2.97 -29.21
C PHE A 484 12.34 -4.50 -29.17
N LYS A 485 13.25 -5.18 -29.88
CA LYS A 485 13.26 -6.65 -29.94
C LYS A 485 13.97 -7.23 -28.73
N LEU A 486 13.28 -8.14 -28.04
CA LEU A 486 13.81 -8.85 -26.89
C LEU A 486 15.01 -9.73 -27.31
N GLY A 487 16.19 -9.41 -26.78
CA GLY A 487 17.44 -10.12 -27.03
C GLY A 487 17.55 -11.44 -26.25
N ALA A 488 18.56 -12.24 -26.56
CA ALA A 488 18.96 -13.38 -25.74
C ALA A 488 20.05 -12.94 -24.76
N THR A 489 19.89 -13.21 -23.46
CA THR A 489 20.95 -13.02 -22.46
C THR A 489 21.95 -14.19 -22.51
N ALA A 490 23.06 -14.05 -21.78
CA ALA A 490 24.07 -15.10 -21.67
C ALA A 490 23.52 -16.37 -20.98
N ASP A 491 22.51 -16.22 -20.13
CA ASP A 491 21.81 -17.35 -19.51
C ASP A 491 20.94 -18.09 -20.56
N PRO A 492 21.09 -19.42 -20.70
CA PRO A 492 20.35 -20.18 -21.68
C PRO A 492 18.83 -20.25 -21.46
N ASN A 493 18.31 -19.87 -20.28
CA ASN A 493 16.90 -19.96 -19.92
C ASN A 493 16.18 -18.61 -19.82
N LEU A 494 16.94 -17.52 -19.70
CA LEU A 494 16.42 -16.16 -19.52
C LEU A 494 16.41 -15.38 -20.84
N CYS A 495 15.41 -14.52 -21.03
CA CYS A 495 15.37 -13.53 -22.11
C CYS A 495 15.72 -12.14 -21.60
N CYS A 496 15.01 -11.69 -20.57
CA CYS A 496 15.21 -10.41 -19.91
C CYS A 496 14.49 -10.40 -18.56
N LYS A 497 14.79 -9.40 -17.72
CA LYS A 497 14.05 -9.11 -16.49
C LYS A 497 13.19 -7.88 -16.71
N VAL A 498 11.96 -7.91 -16.20
CA VAL A 498 10.97 -6.86 -16.49
C VAL A 498 10.19 -6.53 -15.22
N TYR A 499 9.95 -5.24 -15.00
CA TYR A 499 8.96 -4.76 -14.04
C TYR A 499 7.56 -4.92 -14.62
N VAL A 500 6.68 -5.59 -13.89
CA VAL A 500 5.28 -5.76 -14.29
C VAL A 500 4.32 -5.29 -13.20
N LEU A 501 3.14 -4.86 -13.64
CA LEU A 501 1.99 -4.62 -12.79
C LEU A 501 1.08 -5.85 -12.85
N ALA A 502 0.79 -6.47 -11.71
CA ALA A 502 0.03 -7.72 -11.64
C ALA A 502 -0.80 -7.84 -10.36
N LYS A 503 -1.91 -8.59 -10.43
CA LYS A 503 -2.81 -8.89 -9.31
C LYS A 503 -2.22 -9.96 -8.37
N GLY A 504 -1.16 -9.60 -7.64
CA GLY A 504 -0.47 -10.50 -6.71
C GLY A 504 0.47 -11.51 -7.39
N LEU A 505 1.14 -12.32 -6.57
CA LEU A 505 2.13 -13.32 -7.03
C LEU A 505 1.50 -14.45 -7.85
N THR A 506 0.21 -14.77 -7.63
CA THR A 506 -0.50 -15.83 -8.37
C THR A 506 -0.60 -15.53 -9.86
N ALA A 507 -0.83 -14.27 -10.24
CA ALA A 507 -0.87 -13.87 -11.65
C ALA A 507 0.50 -14.00 -12.32
N VAL A 508 1.58 -13.78 -11.55
CA VAL A 508 2.97 -14.00 -11.99
C VAL A 508 3.25 -15.49 -12.23
N GLU A 509 2.81 -16.36 -11.32
CA GLU A 509 2.94 -17.81 -11.49
C GLU A 509 2.14 -18.34 -12.68
N GLU A 510 0.94 -17.81 -12.92
CA GLU A 510 0.12 -18.17 -14.09
C GLU A 510 0.81 -17.82 -15.40
N MET A 511 1.51 -16.69 -15.46
CA MET A 511 2.33 -16.32 -16.62
C MET A 511 3.46 -17.33 -16.87
N LEU A 512 4.13 -17.81 -15.83
CA LEU A 512 5.19 -18.82 -15.94
C LEU A 512 4.65 -20.21 -16.35
N ARG A 513 3.34 -20.47 -16.17
CA ARG A 513 2.68 -21.72 -16.59
C ARG A 513 2.21 -21.71 -18.05
N ILE A 514 2.36 -20.60 -18.78
CA ILE A 514 1.96 -20.52 -20.19
C ILE A 514 2.78 -21.53 -21.02
N PRO A 515 2.13 -22.46 -21.76
CA PRO A 515 2.85 -23.48 -22.50
C PRO A 515 3.66 -22.86 -23.65
N PRO A 516 4.90 -23.32 -23.87
CA PRO A 516 5.80 -22.75 -24.88
C PRO A 516 5.25 -22.81 -26.31
N GLU A 517 4.38 -23.78 -26.60
CA GLU A 517 3.71 -23.91 -27.90
C GLU A 517 2.80 -22.72 -28.26
N GLN A 518 2.15 -22.11 -27.26
CA GLN A 518 1.31 -20.92 -27.48
C GLN A 518 2.17 -19.71 -27.86
N ILE A 519 3.34 -19.58 -27.23
CA ILE A 519 4.31 -18.50 -27.51
C ILE A 519 4.89 -18.69 -28.92
N LEU A 520 5.26 -19.92 -29.27
CA LEU A 520 5.82 -20.27 -30.58
C LEU A 520 4.78 -20.10 -31.71
N SER A 521 3.51 -20.45 -31.49
CA SER A 521 2.44 -20.25 -32.47
C SER A 521 2.13 -18.77 -32.68
N TYR A 522 2.08 -17.98 -31.60
CA TYR A 522 1.96 -16.52 -31.68
C TYR A 522 3.10 -15.91 -32.50
N ARG A 523 4.35 -16.31 -32.24
CA ARG A 523 5.52 -15.87 -33.01
C ARG A 523 5.46 -16.26 -34.49
N LYS A 524 5.01 -17.48 -34.80
CA LYS A 524 4.81 -17.92 -36.19
C LYS A 524 3.75 -17.06 -36.90
N ASN A 525 2.67 -16.70 -36.21
CA ASN A 525 1.63 -15.84 -36.74
C ASN A 525 2.12 -14.40 -36.98
N ASN A 526 2.87 -13.82 -36.04
CA ASN A 526 3.47 -12.49 -36.25
C ASN A 526 4.49 -12.49 -37.40
N ARG A 527 5.30 -13.55 -37.55
CA ARG A 527 6.19 -13.70 -38.72
C ARG A 527 5.44 -13.80 -40.04
N ARG A 528 4.27 -14.45 -40.06
CA ARG A 528 3.41 -14.51 -41.26
C ARG A 528 2.81 -13.14 -41.58
N LYS A 529 2.32 -12.42 -40.58
CA LYS A 529 1.82 -11.04 -40.72
C LYS A 529 2.91 -10.07 -41.22
N ALA A 530 4.12 -10.17 -40.66
CA ALA A 530 5.27 -9.37 -41.08
C ALA A 530 5.74 -9.71 -42.51
N LYS A 531 5.63 -10.98 -42.93
CA LYS A 531 5.89 -11.37 -44.33
C LYS A 531 4.82 -10.85 -45.28
N SER A 532 3.53 -10.91 -44.91
CA SER A 532 2.46 -10.36 -45.75
C SER A 532 2.48 -8.83 -45.86
N SER A 533 3.07 -8.11 -44.89
CA SER A 533 3.26 -6.66 -44.97
C SER A 533 4.53 -6.26 -45.74
N MET A 534 5.53 -7.14 -45.86
CA MET A 534 6.77 -6.89 -46.61
C MET A 534 6.60 -6.96 -48.13
N ASP A 535 5.55 -7.58 -48.66
CA ASP A 535 5.29 -7.66 -50.10
C ASP A 535 4.64 -6.38 -50.68
N LEU A 536 4.43 -5.32 -49.88
CA LEU A 536 3.71 -4.10 -50.31
C LEU A 536 4.52 -2.78 -50.31
N HIS A 537 5.76 -2.76 -49.81
CA HIS A 537 6.58 -1.54 -49.81
C HIS A 537 8.03 -1.80 -50.25
N HIS A 538 8.28 -1.64 -51.54
CA HIS A 538 9.60 -1.28 -52.05
C HIS A 538 9.71 0.25 -52.05
N LEU A 539 10.54 0.83 -51.17
CA LEU A 539 11.24 2.10 -51.37
C LEU A 539 12.32 2.29 -50.29
N THR A 540 13.55 2.44 -50.79
CA THR A 540 14.80 3.02 -50.22
C THR A 540 15.24 2.71 -48.78
N PRO A 541 16.47 2.20 -48.58
CA PRO A 541 17.09 2.12 -47.26
C PRO A 541 17.77 3.45 -46.94
N ASP A 542 17.22 4.21 -45.99
CA ASP A 542 17.95 5.31 -45.38
C ASP A 542 18.36 4.99 -43.95
N SER A 543 19.56 5.44 -43.66
CA SER A 543 20.49 4.82 -42.71
C SER A 543 20.38 5.38 -41.29
N THR A 544 20.83 4.55 -40.34
CA THR A 544 21.30 4.89 -38.97
C THR A 544 20.27 5.11 -37.84
N LYS A 545 19.71 4.01 -37.32
CA LYS A 545 19.51 3.89 -35.86
C LYS A 545 20.44 2.79 -35.34
N LYS A 546 21.45 3.19 -34.56
CA LYS A 546 22.38 2.26 -33.89
C LYS A 546 21.55 1.32 -33.01
N SER A 547 21.46 0.03 -33.39
CA SER A 547 21.02 -0.99 -32.44
C SER A 547 22.06 -1.04 -31.32
N SER A 548 21.70 -0.60 -30.12
CA SER A 548 22.47 -0.88 -28.92
C SER A 548 22.49 -2.41 -28.75
N LYS A 549 23.62 -3.02 -29.09
CA LYS A 549 23.90 -4.38 -28.61
C LYS A 549 24.03 -4.28 -27.09
N PRO A 550 23.43 -5.19 -26.29
CA PRO A 550 23.77 -5.30 -24.89
C PRO A 550 25.26 -5.64 -24.82
N ALA A 551 26.07 -4.65 -24.47
CA ALA A 551 27.51 -4.82 -24.33
C ALA A 551 27.75 -5.58 -23.04
N LEU A 552 28.29 -6.80 -23.17
CA LEU A 552 28.78 -7.57 -22.05
C LEU A 552 30.07 -6.89 -21.56
N GLY A 553 30.00 -6.17 -20.44
CA GLY A 553 31.14 -5.48 -19.85
C GLY A 553 30.82 -4.86 -18.50
N SER A 554 31.26 -5.53 -17.43
CA SER A 554 31.09 -5.17 -16.03
C SER A 554 31.86 -3.89 -15.66
N ASP A 555 31.18 -2.76 -15.51
CA ASP A 555 31.73 -1.61 -14.80
C ASP A 555 30.65 -0.99 -13.90
N PHE A 556 30.46 -1.56 -12.70
CA PHE A 556 29.61 -1.03 -11.63
C PHE A 556 29.82 0.47 -11.37
N GLU A 557 31.03 0.97 -11.68
CA GLU A 557 31.42 2.38 -11.57
C GLU A 557 30.75 3.29 -12.61
N LYS A 558 30.50 2.83 -13.85
CA LYS A 558 29.81 3.61 -14.88
C LYS A 558 28.35 3.85 -14.53
N ILE A 559 27.71 2.85 -13.93
CA ILE A 559 26.31 2.93 -13.49
C ILE A 559 26.17 3.82 -12.25
N ARG A 560 27.16 3.77 -11.34
CA ARG A 560 27.26 4.75 -10.27
C ARG A 560 27.43 6.16 -10.80
N GLN A 561 28.24 6.36 -11.84
CA GLN A 561 28.46 7.68 -12.44
C GLN A 561 27.22 8.22 -13.15
N SER A 562 26.43 7.40 -13.83
CA SER A 562 25.15 7.82 -14.43
C SER A 562 24.11 8.19 -13.36
N LEU A 563 23.98 7.41 -12.28
CA LEU A 563 23.15 7.78 -11.13
C LEU A 563 23.64 9.08 -10.46
N ILE A 564 24.94 9.26 -10.31
CA ILE A 564 25.51 10.49 -9.74
C ILE A 564 25.22 11.69 -10.65
N ALA A 565 25.32 11.53 -11.97
CA ALA A 565 24.99 12.57 -12.95
C ALA A 565 23.50 12.94 -12.91
N MET A 566 22.60 11.96 -12.77
CA MET A 566 21.16 12.19 -12.60
C MET A 566 20.83 13.10 -11.40
N TYR A 567 21.62 13.00 -10.32
CA TYR A 567 21.41 13.76 -9.08
C TYR A 567 22.44 14.87 -8.87
N ALA A 568 23.25 15.20 -9.87
CA ALA A 568 24.26 16.23 -9.75
C ALA A 568 23.58 17.61 -9.61
N PRO A 569 23.96 18.43 -8.62
CA PRO A 569 23.53 19.83 -8.60
C PRO A 569 24.06 20.54 -9.85
N PRO A 570 23.31 21.49 -10.44
CA PRO A 570 23.82 22.27 -11.56
C PRO A 570 25.07 23.05 -11.14
N GLU A 571 25.99 23.25 -12.08
CA GLU A 571 27.08 24.23 -11.90
C GLU A 571 26.46 25.60 -11.62
N HIS A 572 26.88 26.25 -10.54
CA HIS A 572 26.37 27.56 -10.16
C HIS A 572 26.52 28.54 -11.34
N PRO A 573 25.44 29.25 -11.75
CA PRO A 573 25.58 30.30 -12.75
C PRO A 573 26.54 31.38 -12.25
N ARG A 574 27.22 32.05 -13.18
CA ARG A 574 28.21 33.11 -12.91
C ARG A 574 27.70 34.06 -11.82
N ALA A 575 28.57 34.36 -10.86
CA ALA A 575 28.28 35.34 -9.82
C ALA A 575 27.86 36.67 -10.47
N LEU A 576 26.63 37.11 -10.17
CA LEU A 576 26.16 38.47 -10.43
C LEU A 576 26.60 39.36 -9.26
N ASP A 577 26.82 40.64 -9.53
CA ASP A 577 27.13 41.64 -8.49
C ASP A 577 26.03 41.65 -7.39
N ASP A 578 26.40 41.95 -6.14
CA ASP A 578 25.48 41.89 -4.98
C ASP A 578 24.25 42.82 -5.14
N ASP A 579 24.37 43.91 -5.90
CA ASP A 579 23.29 44.90 -6.08
C ASP A 579 22.12 44.37 -6.93
N ASP A 580 22.40 43.64 -8.03
CA ASP A 580 21.34 43.04 -8.88
C ASP A 580 20.58 41.93 -8.13
N ARG A 581 21.27 41.18 -7.26
CA ARG A 581 20.67 40.13 -6.41
C ARG A 581 19.63 40.69 -5.44
N ASN A 582 19.94 41.82 -4.82
CA ASN A 582 19.02 42.47 -3.89
C ASN A 582 17.81 43.07 -4.62
N ALA A 583 18.02 43.64 -5.81
CA ALA A 583 16.92 44.19 -6.61
C ALA A 583 15.91 43.12 -7.04
N GLU A 584 16.38 41.96 -7.55
CA GLU A 584 15.51 40.83 -7.93
C GLU A 584 14.73 40.27 -6.75
N TYR A 585 15.35 40.15 -5.57
CA TYR A 585 14.68 39.67 -4.36
C TYR A 585 13.60 40.65 -3.86
N VAL A 586 13.91 41.95 -3.85
CA VAL A 586 12.93 42.99 -3.48
C VAL A 586 11.77 43.03 -4.48
N ASP A 587 12.04 42.88 -5.78
CA ASP A 587 10.99 42.76 -6.79
C ASP A 587 10.12 41.52 -6.49
N PHE A 588 10.69 40.32 -6.40
CA PHE A 588 9.96 39.08 -6.10
C PHE A 588 9.02 39.18 -4.88
N THR A 589 9.45 39.87 -3.82
CA THR A 589 8.65 40.05 -2.60
C THR A 589 7.53 41.10 -2.74
N SER A 590 7.60 41.98 -3.75
CA SER A 590 6.70 43.12 -3.93
C SER A 590 5.82 43.09 -5.18
N SER A 591 6.22 42.42 -6.28
CA SER A 591 5.50 42.44 -7.57
C SER A 591 4.11 41.77 -7.50
N GLY A 592 3.89 40.89 -6.53
CA GLY A 592 2.62 40.16 -6.38
C GLY A 592 2.32 39.25 -7.58
N VAL A 593 1.04 38.92 -7.77
CA VAL A 593 0.60 37.98 -8.83
C VAL A 593 0.06 38.75 -10.04
N PRO A 594 0.53 38.47 -11.27
CA PRO A 594 0.09 39.15 -12.50
C PRO A 594 -1.41 39.09 -12.76
N SER A 595 -1.91 40.11 -13.47
CA SER A 595 -3.34 40.30 -13.68
C SER A 595 -3.98 39.42 -14.77
N ASP A 596 -3.16 38.66 -15.46
CA ASP A 596 -3.44 37.81 -16.62
C ASP A 596 -3.09 36.33 -16.36
N ILE A 597 -2.53 36.01 -15.19
CA ILE A 597 -2.23 34.63 -14.81
C ILE A 597 -3.48 33.75 -14.90
N ALA A 598 -3.31 32.59 -15.52
CA ALA A 598 -4.30 31.53 -15.59
C ALA A 598 -3.57 30.18 -15.57
N LYS A 599 -4.29 29.10 -15.27
CA LYS A 599 -3.75 27.74 -15.28
C LYS A 599 -2.53 27.55 -14.33
N HIS A 600 -2.47 28.29 -13.24
CA HIS A 600 -1.35 28.25 -12.29
C HIS A 600 -1.58 27.30 -11.10
N ILE A 601 -0.49 26.99 -10.40
CA ILE A 601 -0.45 26.16 -9.20
C ILE A 601 -0.28 27.09 -7.99
N ILE A 602 -1.09 26.90 -6.95
CA ILE A 602 -0.95 27.61 -5.66
C ILE A 602 -0.33 26.66 -4.65
N VAL A 603 0.74 27.07 -3.98
CA VAL A 603 1.37 26.31 -2.90
C VAL A 603 1.19 27.07 -1.59
N CYS A 604 0.50 26.47 -0.62
CA CYS A 604 0.34 27.03 0.71
C CYS A 604 1.55 26.66 1.58
N GLY A 605 2.41 27.64 1.83
CA GLY A 605 3.72 27.45 2.47
C GLY A 605 4.87 27.25 1.47
N PHE A 606 6.09 27.15 2.00
CA PHE A 606 7.27 26.78 1.21
C PHE A 606 7.61 25.30 1.41
N PRO A 607 7.86 24.54 0.32
CA PRO A 607 8.46 23.22 0.41
C PRO A 607 9.80 23.24 1.16
N THR A 608 10.14 22.16 1.87
CA THR A 608 11.46 22.07 2.55
C THR A 608 12.64 22.00 1.56
N ASP A 609 12.39 21.63 0.31
CA ASP A 609 13.33 21.75 -0.81
C ASP A 609 12.60 22.38 -2.02
N THR A 610 12.45 23.71 -1.97
CA THR A 610 11.73 24.48 -3.01
C THR A 610 12.36 24.33 -4.39
N TYR A 611 13.69 24.22 -4.46
CA TYR A 611 14.40 24.01 -5.72
C TYR A 611 13.98 22.71 -6.39
N GLN A 612 13.99 21.59 -5.66
CA GLN A 612 13.65 20.29 -6.23
C GLN A 612 12.17 20.20 -6.62
N PHE A 613 11.29 20.86 -5.87
CA PHE A 613 9.88 20.99 -6.20
C PHE A 613 9.66 21.71 -7.54
N LEU A 614 10.26 22.91 -7.71
CA LEU A 614 10.15 23.68 -8.95
C LEU A 614 10.84 22.98 -10.13
N LYS A 615 12.05 22.44 -9.91
CA LYS A 615 12.79 21.64 -10.89
C LYS A 615 11.91 20.52 -11.46
N THR A 616 11.24 19.77 -10.58
CA THR A 616 10.34 18.68 -10.98
C THR A 616 9.27 19.20 -11.94
N ILE A 617 8.58 20.30 -11.64
CA ILE A 617 7.51 20.84 -12.50
C ILE A 617 8.05 21.29 -13.85
N ARG A 618 9.24 21.91 -13.86
CA ARG A 618 9.87 22.50 -15.05
C ARG A 618 10.51 21.47 -15.98
N GLU A 619 11.06 20.37 -15.46
CA GLU A 619 11.79 19.36 -16.25
C GLU A 619 10.90 18.50 -17.16
N ALA A 620 9.61 18.43 -16.87
CA ALA A 620 8.68 17.63 -17.66
C ALA A 620 7.33 18.38 -17.76
N PRO A 621 7.24 19.48 -18.52
CA PRO A 621 6.04 20.32 -18.54
C PRO A 621 4.79 19.56 -19.01
N SER A 622 3.62 20.02 -18.55
CA SER A 622 2.33 19.50 -18.99
C SER A 622 2.13 19.71 -20.49
N VAL A 623 1.62 18.69 -21.17
CA VAL A 623 1.44 18.69 -22.63
C VAL A 623 0.10 19.30 -23.07
N ALA A 624 -0.75 19.70 -22.11
CA ALA A 624 -2.09 20.25 -22.34
C ALA A 624 -2.11 21.75 -22.75
N GLY A 625 -1.04 22.24 -23.38
CA GLY A 625 -0.85 23.61 -23.84
C GLY A 625 -0.64 23.69 -25.36
N ASN A 626 -1.05 24.80 -25.97
CA ASN A 626 -0.90 25.05 -27.41
C ASN A 626 0.57 24.95 -27.86
N GLY A 627 1.00 23.80 -28.36
CA GLY A 627 2.09 23.61 -29.34
C GLY A 627 3.50 24.14 -29.05
N ASN A 628 3.72 24.88 -27.96
CA ASN A 628 5.01 25.44 -27.58
C ASN A 628 5.54 24.66 -26.37
N GLU A 629 6.68 24.00 -26.54
CA GLU A 629 7.39 23.22 -25.52
C GLU A 629 7.86 24.04 -24.28
N SER A 630 7.51 25.34 -24.19
CA SER A 630 8.04 26.29 -23.21
C SER A 630 7.07 26.75 -22.12
N ASP A 631 5.79 26.38 -22.16
CA ASP A 631 4.77 26.97 -21.28
C ASP A 631 4.51 26.09 -20.03
N SER A 632 5.44 26.12 -19.07
CA SER A 632 5.28 25.40 -17.80
C SER A 632 4.31 26.15 -16.87
N SER A 633 3.47 25.41 -16.12
CA SER A 633 2.46 25.98 -15.23
C SER A 633 3.07 27.01 -14.24
N PRO A 634 2.61 28.27 -14.21
CA PRO A 634 3.09 29.25 -13.24
C PRO A 634 2.87 28.80 -11.79
N VAL A 635 3.76 29.15 -10.86
CA VAL A 635 3.70 28.73 -9.45
C VAL A 635 3.56 29.95 -8.55
N VAL A 636 2.55 29.95 -7.68
CA VAL A 636 2.28 31.01 -6.71
C VAL A 636 2.42 30.47 -5.29
N PHE A 637 3.42 30.94 -4.55
CA PHE A 637 3.58 30.63 -3.12
C PHE A 637 2.73 31.58 -2.26
N LEU A 638 1.95 31.02 -1.34
CA LEU A 638 1.17 31.74 -0.34
C LEU A 638 1.66 31.36 1.06
N ALA A 639 2.41 32.25 1.71
CA ALA A 639 2.98 31.98 3.02
C ALA A 639 2.98 33.23 3.92
N PRO A 640 2.92 33.07 5.25
CA PRO A 640 2.89 34.20 6.19
C PRO A 640 4.25 34.89 6.34
N ALA A 641 5.34 34.19 6.05
CA ALA A 641 6.71 34.70 6.05
C ALA A 641 7.29 34.69 4.64
N VAL A 642 8.32 35.51 4.40
CA VAL A 642 9.07 35.54 3.14
C VAL A 642 10.09 34.40 3.13
N ILE A 643 10.42 33.90 1.94
CA ILE A 643 11.52 32.94 1.74
C ILE A 643 12.87 33.59 2.08
N ASP A 644 13.79 32.83 2.66
CA ASP A 644 15.13 33.33 2.95
C ASP A 644 15.89 33.71 1.66
N GLU A 645 16.72 34.75 1.71
CA GLU A 645 17.53 35.22 0.57
C GLU A 645 18.41 34.08 -0.02
N ASP A 646 19.04 33.29 0.85
CA ASP A 646 19.85 32.13 0.46
C ASP A 646 19.04 31.05 -0.28
N GLU A 647 17.76 30.89 0.05
CA GLU A 647 16.88 29.95 -0.63
C GLU A 647 16.33 30.55 -1.93
N PHE A 648 16.03 31.86 -1.95
CA PHE A 648 15.67 32.60 -3.17
C PHE A 648 16.77 32.51 -4.24
N THR A 649 18.04 32.66 -3.87
CA THR A 649 19.16 32.54 -4.83
C THR A 649 19.19 31.21 -5.57
N LYS A 650 18.65 30.13 -4.95
CA LYS A 650 18.56 28.81 -5.57
C LYS A 650 17.43 28.75 -6.58
N ILE A 651 16.35 29.50 -6.43
CA ILE A 651 15.15 29.40 -7.27
C ILE A 651 15.00 30.50 -8.31
N ARG A 652 15.77 31.60 -8.20
CA ARG A 652 15.68 32.78 -9.09
C ARG A 652 15.81 32.53 -10.59
N HIS A 653 16.33 31.37 -10.99
CA HIS A 653 16.50 30.99 -12.40
C HIS A 653 15.26 30.29 -12.98
N PHE A 654 14.23 30.07 -12.16
CA PHE A 654 12.95 29.57 -12.60
C PHE A 654 12.03 30.74 -12.94
N ASP A 655 11.60 30.80 -14.18
CA ASP A 655 10.59 31.76 -14.63
C ASP A 655 9.19 31.42 -14.09
N ASP A 656 8.29 32.41 -14.09
CA ASP A 656 6.89 32.28 -13.67
C ASP A 656 6.68 31.74 -12.24
N VAL A 657 7.51 32.24 -11.32
CA VAL A 657 7.39 31.99 -9.88
C VAL A 657 7.01 33.29 -9.18
N TYR A 658 5.89 33.26 -8.45
CA TYR A 658 5.31 34.42 -7.78
C TYR A 658 5.10 34.15 -6.30
N PHE A 659 5.10 35.21 -5.49
CA PHE A 659 4.89 35.13 -4.05
C PHE A 659 3.77 36.06 -3.57
N VAL A 660 2.97 35.57 -2.63
CA VAL A 660 1.96 36.34 -1.91
C VAL A 660 2.19 36.16 -0.42
N MET A 661 2.56 37.26 0.25
CA MET A 661 2.62 37.31 1.70
C MET A 661 1.20 37.32 2.28
N GLY A 662 0.87 36.33 3.10
CA GLY A 662 -0.45 36.20 3.71
C GLY A 662 -0.76 34.79 4.21
N SER A 663 -1.97 34.61 4.71
CA SER A 663 -2.41 33.31 5.25
C SER A 663 -3.46 32.65 4.35
N PRO A 664 -3.40 31.34 4.09
CA PRO A 664 -4.39 30.65 3.26
C PRO A 664 -5.77 30.56 3.93
N VAL A 665 -5.85 30.75 5.27
CA VAL A 665 -7.13 30.84 6.00
C VAL A 665 -7.75 32.24 5.96
N ASN A 666 -7.10 33.21 5.30
CA ASN A 666 -7.65 34.54 5.06
C ASN A 666 -8.12 34.68 3.60
N PHE A 667 -9.43 34.86 3.40
CA PHE A 667 -10.02 35.00 2.08
C PHE A 667 -9.41 36.14 1.25
N ALA A 668 -9.03 37.26 1.90
CA ALA A 668 -8.45 38.39 1.18
C ALA A 668 -7.09 38.02 0.55
N ASP A 669 -6.25 37.27 1.27
CA ASP A 669 -4.95 36.83 0.79
C ASP A 669 -5.08 35.72 -0.25
N LEU A 670 -5.98 34.76 -0.02
CA LEU A 670 -6.30 33.72 -0.99
C LEU A 670 -6.91 34.27 -2.30
N LYS A 671 -7.59 35.42 -2.24
CA LYS A 671 -8.07 36.09 -3.45
C LYS A 671 -6.94 36.73 -4.25
N LYS A 672 -5.88 37.21 -3.59
CA LYS A 672 -4.68 37.76 -4.27
C LYS A 672 -3.97 36.70 -5.13
N THR A 673 -4.03 35.43 -4.73
CA THR A 673 -3.48 34.31 -5.51
C THR A 673 -4.35 33.88 -6.69
N ARG A 674 -5.53 34.49 -6.88
CA ARG A 674 -6.44 34.22 -8.00
C ARG A 674 -6.88 32.76 -8.10
N ILE A 675 -7.20 32.17 -6.94
CA ILE A 675 -7.65 30.77 -6.82
C ILE A 675 -8.76 30.35 -7.80
N GLY A 676 -9.62 31.27 -8.24
CA GLY A 676 -10.71 30.96 -9.17
C GLY A 676 -10.28 30.46 -10.56
N VAL A 677 -9.03 30.68 -10.97
CA VAL A 677 -8.46 30.21 -12.27
C VAL A 677 -7.26 29.27 -12.09
N ALA A 678 -6.97 28.85 -10.85
CA ALA A 678 -5.89 27.92 -10.54
C ALA A 678 -6.27 26.48 -10.95
N ILE A 679 -5.29 25.71 -11.44
CA ILE A 679 -5.47 24.27 -11.74
C ILE A 679 -5.44 23.46 -10.46
N SER A 680 -4.48 23.78 -9.58
CA SER A 680 -4.23 23.01 -8.36
C SER A 680 -3.82 23.87 -7.20
N VAL A 681 -4.17 23.43 -6.00
CA VAL A 681 -3.70 23.95 -4.73
C VAL A 681 -3.03 22.83 -3.96
N LEU A 682 -1.76 23.03 -3.62
CA LEU A 682 -0.96 22.17 -2.77
C LEU A 682 -0.92 22.73 -1.35
N ILE A 683 -1.35 21.93 -0.38
CA ILE A 683 -1.34 22.28 1.04
C ILE A 683 -0.26 21.43 1.72
N LEU A 684 0.78 22.09 2.20
CA LEU A 684 1.89 21.44 2.91
C LEU A 684 1.61 21.44 4.42
N THR A 685 2.06 20.38 5.11
CA THR A 685 2.09 20.39 6.58
C THR A 685 3.23 21.30 7.04
N LEU A 686 2.87 22.47 7.56
CA LEU A 686 3.83 23.41 8.14
C LEU A 686 4.27 22.91 9.51
N THR A 687 5.38 22.18 9.56
CA THR A 687 6.05 21.87 10.83
C THR A 687 6.88 23.08 11.25
N SER A 688 6.28 23.98 12.03
CA SER A 688 7.04 25.10 12.61
C SER A 688 8.04 24.58 13.64
N GLU A 689 9.27 25.08 13.58
CA GLU A 689 10.44 24.64 14.35
C GLU A 689 10.24 24.62 15.88
N GLU A 690 9.23 25.34 16.39
CA GLU A 690 8.93 25.48 17.83
C GLU A 690 7.76 24.63 18.32
N SER A 691 6.99 24.00 17.44
CA SER A 691 5.77 23.26 17.81
C SER A 691 6.04 21.79 18.08
N GLN A 692 6.69 21.48 19.21
CA GLN A 692 6.44 20.17 19.83
C GLN A 692 4.98 20.15 20.30
N TYR A 693 4.08 19.75 19.40
CA TYR A 693 2.68 19.54 19.76
C TYR A 693 2.62 18.54 20.91
N SER A 694 1.88 18.91 21.97
CA SER A 694 1.69 18.04 23.14
C SER A 694 0.98 16.73 22.78
N ASP A 695 0.14 16.77 21.74
CA ASP A 695 -0.49 15.59 21.12
C ASP A 695 0.02 15.46 19.69
N PRO A 696 0.68 14.34 19.34
CA PRO A 696 1.24 14.17 18.01
C PRO A 696 0.17 13.98 16.92
N ASN A 697 -1.12 13.77 17.26
CA ASN A 697 -2.22 13.81 16.28
C ASN A 697 -2.52 15.23 15.78
N MET A 698 -2.07 16.27 16.49
CA MET A 698 -2.29 17.67 16.11
C MET A 698 -1.33 18.20 15.04
N VAL A 699 -0.33 17.41 14.63
CA VAL A 699 0.70 17.82 13.66
C VAL A 699 0.09 18.28 12.33
N ASP A 700 -1.05 17.72 11.91
CA ASP A 700 -1.71 18.08 10.65
C ASP A 700 -2.86 19.10 10.80
N ALA A 701 -3.05 19.69 11.98
CA ALA A 701 -4.19 20.55 12.27
C ALA A 701 -4.30 21.76 11.32
N ASP A 702 -3.17 22.38 11.00
CA ASP A 702 -3.12 23.57 10.13
C ASP A 702 -3.43 23.21 8.66
N ALA A 703 -2.91 22.07 8.17
CA ALA A 703 -3.17 21.57 6.83
C ALA A 703 -4.65 21.19 6.66
N ILE A 704 -5.24 20.48 7.63
CA ILE A 704 -6.65 20.10 7.63
C ILE A 704 -7.56 21.32 7.69
N THR A 705 -7.23 22.31 8.53
CA THR A 705 -8.00 23.54 8.67
C THR A 705 -7.94 24.37 7.38
N THR A 706 -6.77 24.47 6.77
CA THR A 706 -6.56 25.16 5.49
C THR A 706 -7.37 24.49 4.38
N LEU A 707 -7.32 23.16 4.28
CA LEU A 707 -8.11 22.41 3.30
C LEU A 707 -9.61 22.70 3.46
N ARG A 708 -10.11 22.63 4.70
CA ARG A 708 -11.53 22.88 4.99
C ARG A 708 -11.96 24.27 4.52
N TYR A 709 -11.13 25.28 4.79
CA TYR A 709 -11.42 26.67 4.39
C TYR A 709 -11.44 26.83 2.87
N ILE A 710 -10.45 26.27 2.18
CA ILE A 710 -10.35 26.33 0.71
C ILE A 710 -11.52 25.62 0.06
N VAL A 711 -11.92 24.44 0.56
CA VAL A 711 -13.10 23.71 0.06
C VAL A 711 -14.37 24.56 0.22
N GLU A 712 -14.58 25.18 1.37
CA GLU A 712 -15.77 26.00 1.64
C GLU A 712 -15.87 27.24 0.73
N ILE A 713 -14.74 27.91 0.47
CA ILE A 713 -14.69 29.06 -0.43
C ILE A 713 -14.84 28.65 -1.89
N SER A 714 -14.15 27.58 -2.29
CA SER A 714 -14.12 27.11 -3.68
C SER A 714 -15.47 26.59 -4.13
N GLN A 715 -16.40 26.26 -3.22
CA GLN A 715 -17.80 25.97 -3.57
C GLN A 715 -18.52 27.14 -4.23
N LYS A 716 -18.11 28.38 -3.93
CA LYS A 716 -18.66 29.59 -4.56
C LYS A 716 -17.93 29.97 -5.85
N LEU A 717 -16.81 29.31 -6.13
CA LEU A 717 -15.93 29.53 -7.27
C LEU A 717 -15.79 28.20 -8.06
N SER A 718 -14.78 28.10 -8.92
CA SER A 718 -14.36 26.82 -9.49
C SER A 718 -13.55 26.02 -8.45
N MET A 719 -13.73 24.70 -8.40
CA MET A 719 -12.98 23.83 -7.48
C MET A 719 -11.67 23.37 -8.15
N PRO A 720 -10.49 23.78 -7.65
CA PRO A 720 -9.21 23.31 -8.18
C PRO A 720 -8.90 21.88 -7.73
N ASN A 721 -7.88 21.26 -8.33
CA ASN A 721 -7.28 20.03 -7.81
C ASN A 721 -6.66 20.29 -6.43
N LEU A 722 -7.07 19.55 -5.40
CA LEU A 722 -6.55 19.73 -4.05
C LEU A 722 -5.60 18.59 -3.72
N VAL A 723 -4.35 18.92 -3.40
CA VAL A 723 -3.34 17.96 -2.93
C VAL A 723 -2.90 18.39 -1.53
N VAL A 724 -2.92 17.46 -0.59
CA VAL A 724 -2.59 17.72 0.82
C VAL A 724 -1.52 16.76 1.28
N GLU A 725 -0.45 17.30 1.86
CA GLU A 725 0.49 16.52 2.63
C GLU A 725 -0.12 16.23 4.01
N LEU A 726 -0.04 14.97 4.46
CA LEU A 726 -0.30 14.59 5.85
C LEU A 726 0.92 13.89 6.43
N ALA A 727 1.33 14.31 7.62
CA ALA A 727 2.35 13.65 8.40
C ALA A 727 1.83 12.31 8.95
N ARG A 728 0.58 12.27 9.44
CA ARG A 728 -0.04 11.05 9.97
C ARG A 728 -1.15 10.51 9.06
N PRO A 729 -1.07 9.25 8.57
CA PRO A 729 -2.09 8.61 7.74
C PRO A 729 -3.47 8.55 8.40
N THR A 730 -3.54 8.36 9.71
CA THR A 730 -4.79 8.25 10.47
C THR A 730 -5.63 9.53 10.44
N ASN A 731 -4.99 10.68 10.26
CA ASN A 731 -5.65 11.99 10.20
C ASN A 731 -6.51 12.17 8.94
N VAL A 732 -6.38 11.30 7.94
CA VAL A 732 -7.25 11.30 6.75
C VAL A 732 -8.74 11.19 7.09
N LYS A 733 -9.09 10.51 8.19
CA LYS A 733 -10.48 10.33 8.64
C LYS A 733 -11.16 11.66 8.98
N LEU A 734 -10.38 12.66 9.38
CA LEU A 734 -10.86 14.02 9.63
C LEU A 734 -11.21 14.74 8.32
N LEU A 735 -10.58 14.34 7.20
CA LEU A 735 -10.90 14.85 5.87
C LEU A 735 -12.17 14.21 5.31
N SER A 736 -12.33 12.89 5.48
CA SER A 736 -13.50 12.17 4.96
C SER A 736 -14.81 12.60 5.64
N SER A 737 -14.78 12.96 6.94
CA SER A 737 -15.97 13.52 7.61
C SER A 737 -16.49 14.80 6.95
N LEU A 738 -15.59 15.63 6.39
CA LEU A 738 -15.97 16.86 5.68
C LEU A 738 -16.74 16.54 4.40
N ALA A 739 -16.34 15.51 3.66
CA ALA A 739 -17.02 15.08 2.44
C ALA A 739 -18.45 14.59 2.72
N THR A 740 -18.68 13.90 3.85
CA THR A 740 -20.03 13.47 4.27
C THR A 740 -20.93 14.64 4.69
N ASP A 741 -20.41 15.64 5.40
CA ASP A 741 -21.19 16.84 5.78
C ASP A 741 -21.62 17.66 4.55
N HIS A 742 -20.79 17.69 3.51
CA HIS A 742 -21.12 18.34 2.22
C HIS A 742 -22.31 17.69 1.48
N ARG A 743 -22.48 16.37 1.58
CA ARG A 743 -23.61 15.66 0.93
C ARG A 743 -24.96 16.00 1.58
N MET A 744 -24.96 16.35 2.87
CA MET A 744 -26.18 16.72 3.61
C MET A 744 -26.63 18.16 3.32
N MET A 745 -25.70 19.09 3.06
CA MET A 745 -26.06 20.49 2.73
C MET A 745 -26.54 20.68 1.28
N GLY A 746 -26.15 19.82 0.34
CA GLY A 746 -26.56 19.91 -1.07
C GLY A 746 -28.05 19.61 -1.35
N LEU A 747 -28.75 18.97 -0.41
CA LEU A 747 -30.17 18.61 -0.53
C LEU A 747 -31.13 19.69 0.02
N ALA A 748 -30.61 20.78 0.59
CA ALA A 748 -31.44 21.86 1.14
C ALA A 748 -30.98 23.23 0.61
N ARG A 749 -31.73 23.80 -0.34
CA ARG A 749 -31.77 25.25 -0.54
C ARG A 749 -33.14 25.68 -1.08
N PRO A 750 -33.67 26.83 -0.62
CA PRO A 750 -33.31 28.08 -1.26
C PRO A 750 -32.75 29.14 -0.31
N ALA A 751 -32.23 30.20 -0.92
CA ALA A 751 -31.53 31.34 -0.33
C ALA A 751 -32.35 32.13 0.70
N ALA A 752 -31.70 32.50 1.80
CA ALA A 752 -32.00 33.71 2.55
C ALA A 752 -30.70 34.25 3.17
N ALA A 753 -30.43 35.52 2.91
CA ALA A 753 -29.39 36.30 3.57
C ALA A 753 -29.62 36.32 5.08
N ILE A 754 -28.57 36.22 5.89
CA ILE A 754 -28.44 36.91 7.18
C ILE A 754 -26.95 37.07 7.48
N ASN A 755 -26.58 38.35 7.52
CA ASN A 755 -25.42 38.91 8.16
C ASN A 755 -25.32 38.39 9.61
N ARG A 756 -24.24 37.69 10.00
CA ARG A 756 -23.92 37.53 11.43
C ARG A 756 -22.41 37.38 11.66
N GLN A 757 -21.91 38.40 12.33
CA GLN A 757 -20.58 38.54 12.90
C GLN A 757 -20.19 37.29 13.71
N LEU A 758 -18.93 36.89 13.56
CA LEU A 758 -18.22 35.93 14.38
C LEU A 758 -18.29 36.36 15.86
N SER A 759 -19.19 35.75 16.62
CA SER A 759 -19.11 35.69 18.07
C SER A 759 -19.01 34.23 18.51
N PHE A 760 -17.81 33.85 18.97
CA PHE A 760 -17.61 32.68 19.79
C PHE A 760 -18.33 32.89 21.13
N ARG A 761 -19.47 32.22 21.33
CA ARG A 761 -20.02 31.69 22.61
C ARG A 761 -21.54 31.60 22.52
N THR A 762 -22.08 30.38 22.51
CA THR A 762 -23.12 29.93 23.46
C THR A 762 -23.39 28.42 23.28
N PRO A 763 -23.70 27.69 24.37
CA PRO A 763 -23.87 26.25 24.36
C PRO A 763 -25.33 25.88 24.10
N ARG A 764 -25.62 24.84 23.30
CA ARG A 764 -26.85 24.04 23.48
C ARG A 764 -26.88 22.70 22.71
N ARG A 765 -27.14 21.67 23.52
CA ARG A 765 -27.80 20.37 23.27
C ARG A 765 -27.05 19.33 22.44
N ALA A 766 -26.28 18.55 23.20
CA ALA A 766 -26.00 17.15 22.91
C ALA A 766 -27.27 16.28 23.07
N SER A 767 -27.48 15.34 22.14
CA SER A 767 -27.76 13.95 22.50
C SER A 767 -27.38 12.99 21.36
N SER A 768 -26.62 11.96 21.75
CA SER A 768 -26.40 10.64 21.15
C SER A 768 -25.53 10.37 19.90
N ARG A 769 -24.90 11.36 19.22
CA ARG A 769 -24.00 11.06 18.07
C ARG A 769 -22.52 11.44 18.22
N ARG A 770 -22.12 12.15 19.29
CA ARG A 770 -20.70 12.46 19.51
C ARG A 770 -19.90 11.30 20.10
N ASP A 771 -20.56 10.34 20.75
CA ASP A 771 -19.89 9.21 21.39
C ASP A 771 -19.37 8.17 20.37
N SER A 772 -19.84 8.19 19.12
CA SER A 772 -19.30 7.35 18.04
C SER A 772 -18.12 7.99 17.27
N PHE A 773 -17.81 9.27 17.52
CA PHE A 773 -16.70 9.97 16.86
C PHE A 773 -15.35 9.60 17.48
N TRP A 774 -15.29 9.50 18.81
CA TRP A 774 -14.07 9.09 19.53
C TRP A 774 -13.96 7.57 19.71
N GLY A 775 -15.09 6.84 19.78
CA GLY A 775 -15.06 5.37 19.90
C GLY A 775 -14.43 4.63 18.71
N GLY A 776 -14.37 5.25 17.52
CA GLY A 776 -13.69 4.70 16.34
C GLY A 776 -12.20 5.06 16.23
N LEU A 777 -11.69 5.94 17.09
CA LEU A 777 -10.26 6.26 17.21
C LEU A 777 -9.57 5.33 18.22
N ASP A 778 -10.29 4.84 19.22
CA ASP A 778 -9.78 3.93 20.26
C ASP A 778 -9.58 2.47 19.79
N ASP A 779 -10.22 2.03 18.70
CA ASP A 779 -10.00 0.70 18.11
C ASP A 779 -8.59 0.52 17.51
N SER A 780 -7.79 1.59 17.44
CA SER A 780 -6.37 1.56 17.07
C SER A 780 -5.49 0.86 18.12
N ALA A 781 -5.95 0.74 19.38
CA ALA A 781 -5.26 -0.05 20.40
C ALA A 781 -5.39 -1.57 20.16
N ASN A 782 -6.30 -1.98 19.27
CA ASN A 782 -6.65 -3.37 19.03
C ASN A 782 -6.40 -3.80 17.57
N GLY A 783 -5.24 -3.48 16.99
CA GLY A 783 -4.71 -4.15 15.79
C GLY A 783 -5.63 -4.19 14.55
N GLY A 784 -6.67 -3.34 14.50
CA GLY A 784 -7.69 -3.32 13.46
C GLY A 784 -7.22 -2.66 12.16
N SER A 785 -6.31 -3.36 11.47
CA SER A 785 -5.92 -3.29 10.05
C SER A 785 -6.00 -1.94 9.30
N ASP A 786 -4.84 -1.46 8.85
CA ASP A 786 -4.64 -0.38 7.85
C ASP A 786 -5.52 -0.49 6.59
N ALA A 787 -6.08 -1.67 6.34
CA ALA A 787 -7.11 -1.96 5.33
C ALA A 787 -8.33 -1.00 5.36
N SER A 788 -8.66 -0.40 6.51
CA SER A 788 -9.74 0.60 6.60
C SER A 788 -9.35 1.96 6.02
N LEU A 789 -8.07 2.33 6.04
CA LEU A 789 -7.62 3.66 5.61
C LEU A 789 -7.59 3.78 4.08
N VAL A 790 -7.20 2.71 3.37
CA VAL A 790 -7.11 2.71 1.90
C VAL A 790 -8.47 3.02 1.23
N LEU A 791 -9.58 2.72 1.91
CA LEU A 791 -10.96 2.95 1.44
C LEU A 791 -11.49 4.37 1.71
N GLU A 792 -10.71 5.24 2.33
CA GLU A 792 -11.12 6.63 2.61
C GLU A 792 -11.14 7.47 1.31
N GLU A 793 -12.13 8.35 1.18
CA GLU A 793 -12.45 9.05 -0.08
C GLU A 793 -11.27 9.92 -0.61
N TYR A 794 -10.54 10.56 0.29
CA TYR A 794 -9.39 11.42 -0.05
C TYR A 794 -8.15 10.63 -0.48
N ILE A 795 -7.98 9.40 0.03
CA ILE A 795 -6.96 8.48 -0.45
C ILE A 795 -7.41 7.89 -1.78
N ALA A 796 -8.62 7.36 -1.90
CA ALA A 796 -9.07 6.77 -3.17
C ALA A 796 -9.05 7.75 -4.36
N SER A 797 -9.27 9.06 -4.10
CA SER A 797 -9.17 10.13 -5.10
C SER A 797 -7.74 10.58 -5.43
N GLY A 798 -6.77 10.21 -4.59
CA GLY A 798 -5.37 10.61 -4.64
C GLY A 798 -5.13 12.10 -4.46
N ARG A 799 -5.84 12.67 -3.49
CA ARG A 799 -5.68 14.05 -3.00
C ARG A 799 -4.75 14.15 -1.79
N VAL A 800 -4.28 13.02 -1.26
CA VAL A 800 -3.46 12.97 -0.05
C VAL A 800 -2.14 12.30 -0.37
N TYR A 801 -1.05 12.97 0.00
CA TYR A 801 0.29 12.41 0.03
C TYR A 801 0.68 12.02 1.46
N MET A 802 1.31 10.86 1.60
CA MET A 802 1.79 10.34 2.88
C MET A 802 3.25 9.89 2.76
N ASN A 803 4.00 10.02 3.84
CA ASN A 803 5.40 9.57 3.89
C ASN A 803 5.55 8.05 3.78
N SER A 804 4.49 7.29 4.07
CA SER A 804 4.45 5.83 3.94
C SER A 804 4.77 5.32 2.53
N ILE A 805 4.58 6.13 1.48
CA ILE A 805 4.99 5.79 0.10
C ILE A 805 6.51 5.60 0.03
N ILE A 806 7.27 6.48 0.69
CA ILE A 806 8.74 6.41 0.75
C ILE A 806 9.19 5.25 1.64
N ASP A 807 8.47 4.98 2.73
CA ASP A 807 8.77 3.85 3.62
C ASP A 807 8.58 2.50 2.91
N SER A 808 7.50 2.38 2.14
CA SER A 808 7.22 1.20 1.30
C SER A 808 8.27 1.03 0.19
N LEU A 809 8.73 2.14 -0.39
CA LEU A 809 9.81 2.10 -1.37
C LEU A 809 11.11 1.58 -0.74
N MET A 810 11.42 2.00 0.49
CA MET A 810 12.62 1.55 1.20
C MET A 810 12.58 0.04 1.45
N SER A 811 11.47 -0.50 1.99
CA SER A 811 11.37 -1.92 2.29
C SER A 811 11.58 -2.80 1.05
N GLU A 812 11.15 -2.34 -0.12
CA GLU A 812 11.22 -3.09 -1.37
C GLU A 812 12.60 -3.04 -2.07
N CYS A 813 13.53 -2.17 -1.68
CA CYS A 813 14.83 -1.99 -2.35
C CYS A 813 15.68 -3.27 -2.40
N TYR A 814 15.57 -4.14 -1.38
CA TYR A 814 16.27 -5.42 -1.34
C TYR A 814 15.72 -6.43 -2.35
N ARG A 815 14.41 -6.41 -2.59
CA ARG A 815 13.73 -7.35 -3.49
C ARG A 815 13.73 -6.86 -4.94
N LYS A 816 13.55 -5.56 -5.12
CA LYS A 816 13.29 -4.91 -6.41
C LYS A 816 14.50 -4.04 -6.77
N PRO A 817 15.46 -4.57 -7.57
CA PRO A 817 16.64 -3.81 -7.94
C PRO A 817 16.25 -2.58 -8.75
N TRP A 818 16.87 -1.45 -8.47
CA TRP A 818 16.58 -0.19 -9.16
C TRP A 818 15.14 0.30 -8.99
N ILE A 819 14.45 -0.07 -7.90
CA ILE A 819 13.10 0.44 -7.67
C ILE A 819 13.09 1.96 -7.44
N THR A 820 14.12 2.49 -6.77
CA THR A 820 14.21 3.94 -6.52
C THR A 820 14.42 4.71 -7.83
N PRO A 821 15.35 4.35 -8.73
CA PRO A 821 15.48 5.07 -9.98
C PRO A 821 14.31 4.81 -10.92
N PHE A 822 13.68 3.62 -10.88
CA PHE A 822 12.46 3.34 -11.64
C PHE A 822 11.35 4.34 -11.32
N VAL A 823 11.04 4.57 -10.04
CA VAL A 823 9.97 5.50 -9.65
C VAL A 823 10.32 6.94 -10.08
N HIS A 824 11.58 7.35 -9.92
CA HIS A 824 12.04 8.66 -10.36
C HIS A 824 11.87 8.85 -11.88
N ILE A 825 12.36 7.90 -12.69
CA ILE A 825 12.27 7.96 -14.15
C ILE A 825 10.80 7.83 -14.62
N LEU A 826 10.00 7.01 -13.95
CA LEU A 826 8.57 6.89 -14.25
C LEU A 826 7.86 8.24 -14.11
N ILE A 827 8.20 9.03 -13.09
CA ILE A 827 7.53 10.31 -12.81
C ILE A 827 8.12 11.46 -13.64
N ASN A 828 9.45 11.59 -13.68
CA ASN A 828 10.13 12.75 -14.27
C ASN A 828 10.65 12.50 -15.71
N GLY A 829 10.75 11.24 -16.12
CA GLY A 829 11.48 10.84 -17.33
C GLY A 829 12.97 10.64 -17.08
N SER A 830 13.68 10.12 -18.09
CA SER A 830 15.14 9.99 -18.06
C SER A 830 15.76 11.15 -18.83
N HIS A 831 16.80 11.78 -18.28
CA HIS A 831 17.55 12.82 -18.98
C HIS A 831 18.27 12.30 -20.24
N ASP A 832 18.63 11.02 -20.26
CA ASP A 832 19.34 10.39 -21.37
C ASP A 832 18.39 9.87 -22.47
N ASP A 833 17.07 9.91 -22.25
CA ASP A 833 16.09 9.46 -23.24
C ASP A 833 15.60 10.65 -24.08
N PRO A 834 15.94 10.71 -25.39
CA PRO A 834 15.52 11.82 -26.25
C PRO A 834 14.00 11.89 -26.44
N GLU A 835 13.29 10.78 -26.23
CA GLU A 835 11.82 10.77 -26.31
C GLU A 835 11.15 11.10 -24.96
N SER A 836 11.95 11.31 -23.90
CA SER A 836 11.49 11.65 -22.54
C SER A 836 10.32 10.77 -22.08
N LYS A 837 10.40 9.44 -22.28
CA LYS A 837 9.32 8.54 -21.89
C LYS A 837 9.07 8.61 -20.38
N ARG A 838 7.82 8.83 -20.00
CA ARG A 838 7.40 9.01 -18.61
C ARG A 838 5.93 8.66 -18.44
N LEU A 839 5.46 8.70 -17.20
CA LEU A 839 4.04 8.65 -16.86
C LEU A 839 3.42 10.02 -17.13
N PHE A 840 2.30 10.04 -17.85
CA PHE A 840 1.52 11.24 -18.09
C PHE A 840 0.02 10.93 -18.06
N GLN A 841 -0.81 11.97 -18.01
CA GLN A 841 -2.25 11.84 -18.09
C GLN A 841 -2.79 12.39 -19.41
N LEU A 842 -3.81 11.71 -19.93
CA LEU A 842 -4.53 12.15 -21.11
C LEU A 842 -6.04 12.00 -20.88
N GLU A 843 -6.80 13.07 -21.13
CA GLU A 843 -8.27 13.00 -21.09
C GLU A 843 -8.77 12.04 -22.19
N VAL A 844 -9.81 11.25 -21.89
CA VAL A 844 -10.38 10.31 -22.85
C VAL A 844 -10.71 11.02 -24.17
N PRO A 845 -10.05 10.66 -25.30
CA PRO A 845 -10.38 11.24 -26.58
C PRO A 845 -11.85 10.96 -26.91
N LYS A 846 -12.55 11.90 -27.57
CA LYS A 846 -13.98 11.74 -27.90
C LYS A 846 -14.31 10.43 -28.64
N ALA A 847 -13.36 9.91 -29.43
CA ALA A 847 -13.49 8.64 -30.14
C ALA A 847 -13.46 7.39 -29.24
N PHE A 848 -13.01 7.53 -27.99
CA PHE A 848 -12.80 6.43 -27.05
C PHE A 848 -13.93 6.34 -26.02
N VAL A 849 -14.76 7.38 -25.87
CA VAL A 849 -15.92 7.37 -24.97
C VAL A 849 -16.84 6.16 -25.27
N ALA A 850 -17.28 5.47 -24.22
CA ALA A 850 -18.07 4.23 -24.26
C ALA A 850 -17.37 3.01 -24.91
N LEU A 851 -16.06 3.06 -25.14
CA LEU A 851 -15.28 1.87 -25.46
C LEU A 851 -14.84 1.15 -24.17
N SER A 852 -14.66 -0.16 -24.27
CA SER A 852 -14.06 -0.96 -23.20
C SER A 852 -12.59 -0.59 -22.99
N TYR A 853 -12.11 -0.58 -21.75
CA TYR A 853 -10.72 -0.30 -21.40
C TYR A 853 -9.72 -1.13 -22.20
N ALA A 854 -9.97 -2.43 -22.40
CA ALA A 854 -9.08 -3.28 -23.17
C ALA A 854 -8.95 -2.88 -24.65
N THR A 855 -10.00 -2.30 -25.23
CA THR A 855 -9.96 -1.78 -26.60
C THR A 855 -9.17 -0.48 -26.66
N CYS A 856 -9.35 0.40 -25.68
CA CYS A 856 -8.55 1.62 -25.55
C CYS A 856 -7.07 1.29 -25.32
N PHE A 857 -6.77 0.34 -24.43
CA PHE A 857 -5.42 -0.17 -24.18
C PHE A 857 -4.73 -0.63 -25.48
N ARG A 858 -5.42 -1.45 -26.30
CA ARG A 858 -4.86 -1.89 -27.59
C ARG A 858 -4.61 -0.74 -28.56
N LYS A 859 -5.53 0.24 -28.65
CA LYS A 859 -5.35 1.40 -29.53
C LYS A 859 -4.18 2.26 -29.10
N PHE A 860 -4.01 2.53 -27.80
CA PHE A 860 -2.85 3.27 -27.29
C PHE A 860 -1.53 2.52 -27.57
N LEU A 861 -1.52 1.20 -27.40
CA LEU A 861 -0.33 0.39 -27.65
C LEU A 861 0.05 0.35 -29.14
N GLU A 862 -0.93 0.22 -30.04
CA GLU A 862 -0.68 0.08 -31.48
C GLU A 862 -0.43 1.41 -32.19
N GLN A 863 -1.17 2.48 -31.83
CA GLN A 863 -1.18 3.73 -32.60
C GLN A 863 -0.33 4.82 -31.95
N ALA A 864 -0.26 4.83 -30.63
CA ALA A 864 0.44 5.86 -29.87
C ALA A 864 1.72 5.35 -29.19
N SER A 865 2.04 4.06 -29.30
CA SER A 865 3.18 3.42 -28.62
C SER A 865 3.22 3.66 -27.09
N CYS A 866 2.06 3.79 -26.46
CA CYS A 866 1.91 4.06 -25.03
C CYS A 866 1.19 2.92 -24.31
N VAL A 867 1.55 2.67 -23.05
CA VAL A 867 0.92 1.65 -22.20
C VAL A 867 -0.05 2.32 -21.24
N ALA A 868 -1.34 1.97 -21.33
CA ALA A 868 -2.31 2.41 -20.35
C ALA A 868 -2.23 1.54 -19.08
N ILE A 869 -2.02 2.17 -17.92
CA ILE A 869 -1.86 1.47 -16.63
C ILE A 869 -3.07 1.64 -15.70
N GLY A 870 -3.91 2.65 -15.96
CA GLY A 870 -5.12 2.90 -15.17
C GLY A 870 -5.93 4.08 -15.68
N ILE A 871 -6.99 4.42 -14.94
CA ILE A 871 -7.87 5.58 -15.18
C ILE A 871 -8.07 6.31 -13.86
N TRP A 872 -8.03 7.65 -13.87
CA TRP A 872 -8.63 8.48 -12.85
C TRP A 872 -10.02 8.92 -13.32
N ARG A 873 -11.06 8.55 -12.58
CA ARG A 873 -12.45 8.88 -12.91
C ARG A 873 -12.95 10.03 -12.04
N PRO A 874 -13.46 11.13 -12.59
CA PRO A 874 -14.08 12.19 -11.82
C PRO A 874 -15.36 11.70 -11.11
N GLY A 875 -15.76 12.39 -10.03
CA GLY A 875 -16.98 12.05 -9.30
C GLY A 875 -18.25 12.40 -10.09
N HIS A 876 -19.19 11.46 -10.20
CA HIS A 876 -20.48 11.63 -10.85
C HIS A 876 -21.63 11.08 -9.99
N GLY A 877 -22.48 12.00 -9.50
CA GLY A 877 -23.75 11.68 -8.85
C GLY A 877 -23.62 10.80 -7.60
N VAL A 878 -24.58 9.90 -7.40
CA VAL A 878 -24.69 9.06 -6.19
C VAL A 878 -23.84 7.77 -6.30
N LEU A 879 -23.54 7.31 -7.52
CA LEU A 879 -22.82 6.06 -7.77
C LEU A 879 -21.31 6.18 -7.50
N LEU A 880 -20.71 7.31 -7.89
CA LEU A 880 -19.32 7.64 -7.63
C LEU A 880 -19.26 9.09 -7.10
N PRO A 881 -19.45 9.31 -5.80
CA PRO A 881 -19.67 10.65 -5.27
C PRO A 881 -18.40 11.52 -5.16
N HIS A 882 -17.22 10.93 -5.36
CA HIS A 882 -15.93 11.61 -5.39
C HIS A 882 -15.04 10.97 -6.47
N PRO A 883 -14.01 11.65 -6.95
CA PRO A 883 -13.07 11.06 -7.90
C PRO A 883 -12.37 9.82 -7.35
N CYS A 884 -11.94 8.92 -8.22
CA CYS A 884 -11.30 7.66 -7.81
C CYS A 884 -10.28 7.17 -8.84
N VAL A 885 -9.18 6.57 -8.36
CA VAL A 885 -8.12 5.96 -9.18
C VAL A 885 -8.39 4.47 -9.38
N PHE A 886 -8.49 4.02 -10.63
CA PHE A 886 -8.60 2.61 -11.00
C PHE A 886 -7.32 2.12 -11.68
N ILE A 887 -6.59 1.22 -11.02
CA ILE A 887 -5.35 0.62 -11.52
C ILE A 887 -5.67 -0.70 -12.21
N ASN A 888 -5.13 -0.90 -13.43
CA ASN A 888 -5.40 -2.05 -14.29
C ASN A 888 -6.87 -2.55 -14.19
N PRO A 889 -7.84 -1.68 -14.54
CA PRO A 889 -9.25 -2.04 -14.40
C PRO A 889 -9.62 -3.26 -15.27
N PRO A 890 -10.73 -3.94 -14.95
CA PRO A 890 -11.24 -5.04 -15.77
C PRO A 890 -11.36 -4.66 -17.26
N HIS A 891 -11.10 -5.62 -18.14
CA HIS A 891 -11.07 -5.41 -19.59
C HIS A 891 -12.37 -4.82 -20.17
N ASP A 892 -13.49 -5.10 -19.53
CA ASP A 892 -14.85 -4.70 -19.90
C ASP A 892 -15.29 -3.35 -19.31
N LEU A 893 -14.47 -2.69 -18.48
CA LEU A 893 -14.80 -1.37 -17.94
C LEU A 893 -14.97 -0.37 -19.09
N GLU A 894 -16.15 0.23 -19.21
CA GLU A 894 -16.42 1.28 -20.20
C GLU A 894 -15.84 2.62 -19.74
N THR A 895 -15.19 3.33 -20.66
CA THR A 895 -14.63 4.67 -20.41
C THR A 895 -15.70 5.75 -20.53
N GLU A 896 -15.68 6.71 -19.62
CA GLU A 896 -16.67 7.77 -19.49
C GLU A 896 -16.10 9.13 -19.94
N PRO A 897 -16.94 10.13 -20.29
CA PRO A 897 -16.48 11.49 -20.52
C PRO A 897 -15.82 12.07 -19.27
N GLY A 898 -14.64 12.69 -19.42
CA GLY A 898 -13.88 13.26 -18.30
C GLY A 898 -12.98 12.27 -17.55
N ASP A 899 -13.01 10.97 -17.89
CA ASP A 899 -11.98 10.04 -17.45
C ASP A 899 -10.59 10.54 -17.90
N LEU A 900 -9.57 10.34 -17.06
CA LEU A 900 -8.18 10.62 -17.39
C LEU A 900 -7.38 9.31 -17.40
N PHE A 901 -6.78 8.96 -18.52
CA PHE A 901 -5.91 7.78 -18.61
C PHE A 901 -4.55 8.05 -17.99
N PHE A 902 -4.05 7.09 -17.21
CA PHE A 902 -2.63 7.02 -16.86
C PHE A 902 -1.88 6.25 -17.95
N LEU A 903 -1.01 6.94 -18.68
CA LEU A 903 -0.24 6.39 -19.80
C LEU A 903 1.26 6.45 -19.50
N VAL A 904 1.98 5.37 -19.82
CA VAL A 904 3.44 5.31 -19.77
C VAL A 904 3.98 5.27 -21.21
N GLY A 905 4.80 6.25 -21.58
CA GLY A 905 5.38 6.36 -22.92
C GLY A 905 5.82 7.79 -23.22
N ARG A 906 5.99 8.10 -24.51
CA ARG A 906 6.25 9.49 -24.93
C ARG A 906 4.98 10.32 -24.71
N PRO A 907 5.05 11.46 -24.00
CA PRO A 907 3.93 12.36 -23.87
C PRO A 907 3.38 12.81 -25.24
N ILE A 908 2.06 12.85 -25.38
CA ILE A 908 1.37 13.09 -26.65
C ILE A 908 0.61 14.41 -26.58
N THR A 909 0.76 15.25 -27.61
CA THR A 909 0.03 16.53 -27.73
C THR A 909 -1.42 16.35 -28.18
N ASP A 910 -2.30 17.30 -27.86
CA ASP A 910 -3.70 17.26 -28.32
C ASP A 910 -3.80 17.21 -29.86
N ALA A 911 -2.85 17.83 -30.57
CA ALA A 911 -2.76 17.78 -32.02
C ALA A 911 -2.39 16.37 -32.52
N GLU A 912 -1.43 15.71 -31.89
CA GLU A 912 -1.06 14.32 -32.19
C GLU A 912 -2.18 13.32 -31.79
N VAL A 913 -2.91 13.57 -30.70
CA VAL A 913 -4.10 12.78 -30.35
C VAL A 913 -5.14 12.87 -31.46
N LEU A 914 -5.37 14.08 -31.99
CA LEU A 914 -6.19 14.25 -33.19
C LEU A 914 -5.55 13.56 -34.39
N GLU A 915 -4.24 13.59 -34.62
CA GLU A 915 -3.64 12.90 -35.77
C GLU A 915 -3.75 11.37 -35.67
N PHE A 916 -3.27 10.78 -34.57
CA PHE A 916 -3.29 9.33 -34.33
C PHE A 916 -4.70 8.75 -34.34
N PHE A 917 -5.65 9.47 -33.73
CA PHE A 917 -7.01 8.96 -33.56
C PHE A 917 -8.03 9.57 -34.54
N ALA A 918 -7.71 10.67 -35.23
CA ALA A 918 -8.47 11.15 -36.39
C ALA A 918 -7.97 10.57 -37.72
N HIS A 919 -6.81 9.91 -37.80
CA HIS A 919 -6.54 9.01 -38.95
C HIS A 919 -7.40 7.74 -38.92
N ASN A 920 -8.06 7.46 -37.79
CA ASN A 920 -9.21 6.55 -37.77
C ASN A 920 -10.56 7.22 -38.12
N SER A 921 -10.58 8.52 -38.42
CA SER A 921 -11.61 9.12 -39.28
C SER A 921 -11.31 8.93 -40.76
N SER A 922 -10.13 8.40 -41.15
CA SER A 922 -9.83 7.97 -42.52
C SER A 922 -9.91 6.46 -42.75
N SER A 923 -9.66 5.62 -41.74
CA SER A 923 -10.14 4.22 -41.76
C SER A 923 -11.65 4.13 -41.51
N ASN A 924 -12.23 5.08 -40.74
CA ASN A 924 -13.65 5.36 -40.84
C ASN A 924 -14.00 6.14 -42.10
N LYS A 925 -13.13 6.72 -42.94
CA LYS A 925 -13.54 7.17 -44.29
C LYS A 925 -13.38 6.09 -45.34
N GLU A 926 -12.68 4.99 -45.12
CA GLU A 926 -12.79 3.81 -46.00
C GLU A 926 -13.95 2.92 -45.54
N HIS A 927 -14.22 2.81 -44.24
CA HIS A 927 -15.47 2.22 -43.74
C HIS A 927 -16.71 3.15 -43.84
N GLU A 928 -16.56 4.49 -43.83
CA GLU A 928 -17.64 5.46 -44.16
C GLU A 928 -17.71 5.77 -45.66
N LYS A 929 -16.65 5.53 -46.45
CA LYS A 929 -16.79 5.47 -47.93
C LYS A 929 -17.42 4.16 -48.37
N MET A 930 -17.25 3.06 -47.62
CA MET A 930 -18.02 1.83 -47.82
C MET A 930 -19.39 1.84 -47.14
N SER A 931 -19.67 2.84 -46.27
CA SER A 931 -21.04 3.12 -45.81
C SER A 931 -21.72 4.12 -46.73
N GLY A 932 -21.95 3.70 -47.98
CA GLY A 932 -23.11 4.23 -48.70
C GLY A 932 -24.31 4.11 -47.77
N ALA A 933 -24.93 5.25 -47.45
CA ALA A 933 -25.88 5.44 -46.36
C ALA A 933 -26.83 4.24 -46.15
N PHE A 934 -26.55 3.38 -45.15
CA PHE A 934 -27.53 2.40 -44.69
C PHE A 934 -28.83 3.13 -44.39
N ARG A 935 -29.94 2.60 -44.87
CA ARG A 935 -31.24 3.24 -44.74
C ARG A 935 -31.54 3.47 -43.25
N LYS A 936 -31.93 4.70 -42.92
CA LYS A 936 -32.31 5.09 -41.55
C LYS A 936 -33.76 4.72 -41.22
N THR A 937 -34.56 4.54 -42.26
CA THR A 937 -35.98 4.22 -42.20
C THR A 937 -36.27 2.95 -42.96
N PHE A 938 -37.16 2.13 -42.42
CA PHE A 938 -37.70 0.94 -43.07
C PHE A 938 -39.13 1.22 -43.52
N MET A 939 -39.49 0.80 -44.73
CA MET A 939 -40.86 0.91 -45.20
C MET A 939 -41.69 -0.21 -44.57
N TYR A 940 -42.44 0.14 -43.53
CA TYR A 940 -43.29 -0.82 -42.84
C TYR A 940 -44.52 -1.17 -43.68
N PRO A 941 -44.91 -2.45 -43.75
CA PRO A 941 -46.17 -2.85 -44.36
C PRO A 941 -47.36 -2.36 -43.51
N ALA A 942 -48.57 -2.51 -44.05
CA ALA A 942 -49.79 -2.32 -43.28
C ALA A 942 -49.75 -3.17 -41.99
N LYS A 943 -50.50 -2.72 -40.97
CA LYS A 943 -50.50 -3.31 -39.62
C LYS A 943 -50.61 -4.84 -39.67
N ILE A 944 -49.54 -5.52 -39.24
CA ILE A 944 -49.48 -6.98 -39.16
C ILE A 944 -50.30 -7.42 -37.95
N ASN A 945 -51.41 -8.13 -38.17
CA ASN A 945 -52.18 -8.74 -37.09
C ASN A 945 -52.42 -10.22 -37.38
N TRP A 946 -51.92 -11.10 -36.50
CA TRP A 946 -52.02 -12.55 -36.67
C TRP A 946 -52.58 -13.20 -35.40
N PHE A 947 -53.91 -13.35 -35.36
CA PHE A 947 -54.62 -13.99 -34.26
C PHE A 947 -55.66 -15.00 -34.79
N PRO A 948 -55.23 -16.23 -35.17
CA PRO A 948 -56.13 -17.26 -35.66
C PRO A 948 -57.20 -17.69 -34.64
N GLY A 949 -58.38 -18.11 -35.11
CA GLY A 949 -59.52 -18.48 -34.24
C GLY A 949 -59.23 -19.59 -33.20
N HIS A 950 -58.30 -20.51 -33.47
CA HIS A 950 -57.89 -21.53 -32.50
C HIS A 950 -57.15 -20.92 -31.27
N MET A 951 -56.51 -19.76 -31.43
CA MET A 951 -55.86 -19.05 -30.31
C MET A 951 -56.88 -18.37 -29.39
N ALA A 952 -58.04 -17.98 -29.91
CA ALA A 952 -59.15 -17.49 -29.10
C ALA A 952 -59.71 -18.60 -28.18
N VAL A 953 -59.78 -19.83 -28.70
CA VAL A 953 -60.16 -21.02 -27.91
C VAL A 953 -59.10 -21.34 -26.85
N ALA A 954 -57.82 -21.33 -27.23
CA ALA A 954 -56.71 -21.55 -26.29
C ALA A 954 -56.68 -20.52 -25.16
N ARG A 955 -56.95 -19.24 -25.47
CA ARG A 955 -57.10 -18.17 -24.46
C ARG A 955 -58.21 -18.50 -23.46
N ARG A 956 -59.41 -18.87 -23.93
CA ARG A 956 -60.54 -19.22 -23.05
C ARG A 956 -60.23 -20.43 -22.16
N GLN A 957 -59.58 -21.46 -22.72
CA GLN A 957 -59.18 -22.66 -21.97
C GLN A 957 -58.12 -22.37 -20.92
N MET A 958 -57.14 -21.52 -21.22
CA MET A 958 -56.11 -21.07 -20.28
C MET A 958 -56.73 -20.32 -19.09
N VAL A 959 -57.68 -19.42 -19.34
CA VAL A 959 -58.39 -18.67 -18.28
C VAL A 959 -59.22 -19.61 -17.40
N ALA A 960 -59.93 -20.59 -18.00
CA ALA A 960 -60.74 -21.55 -17.24
C ALA A 960 -59.93 -22.48 -16.33
N GLN A 961 -58.64 -22.69 -16.61
CA GLN A 961 -57.75 -23.54 -15.81
C GLN A 961 -56.95 -22.77 -14.75
N LEU A 962 -57.05 -21.43 -14.72
CA LEU A 962 -56.24 -20.57 -13.87
C LEU A 962 -56.48 -20.80 -12.36
N ASP A 963 -57.73 -21.09 -11.98
CA ASP A 963 -58.10 -21.33 -10.58
C ASP A 963 -57.39 -22.57 -9.98
N ALA A 964 -57.09 -23.56 -10.83
CA ALA A 964 -56.42 -24.80 -10.45
C ALA A 964 -54.88 -24.70 -10.44
N VAL A 965 -54.30 -23.51 -10.71
CA VAL A 965 -52.85 -23.28 -10.80
C VAL A 965 -52.33 -22.58 -9.56
N ASP A 966 -51.18 -23.03 -9.05
CA ASP A 966 -50.50 -22.43 -7.88
C ASP A 966 -49.52 -21.32 -8.29
N VAL A 967 -48.78 -21.53 -9.38
CA VAL A 967 -47.68 -20.66 -9.83
C VAL A 967 -47.72 -20.46 -11.34
N LEU A 968 -47.46 -19.23 -11.79
CA LEU A 968 -47.39 -18.87 -13.20
C LEU A 968 -45.94 -18.63 -13.64
N ILE A 969 -45.53 -19.28 -14.73
CA ILE A 969 -44.28 -18.98 -15.44
C ILE A 969 -44.63 -18.33 -16.78
N GLU A 970 -44.24 -17.09 -16.98
CA GLU A 970 -44.33 -16.43 -18.28
C GLU A 970 -43.00 -16.52 -19.01
N VAL A 971 -43.00 -17.22 -20.14
CA VAL A 971 -41.80 -17.39 -20.96
C VAL A 971 -41.77 -16.32 -22.05
N ARG A 972 -40.70 -15.55 -22.07
CA ARG A 972 -40.40 -14.52 -23.08
C ARG A 972 -39.14 -14.90 -23.86
N ASP A 973 -39.02 -14.43 -25.09
CA ASP A 973 -37.78 -14.60 -25.87
C ASP A 973 -36.81 -13.49 -25.48
N ALA A 974 -35.62 -13.85 -24.99
CA ALA A 974 -34.63 -12.91 -24.47
C ALA A 974 -34.13 -11.89 -25.50
N ARG A 975 -34.30 -12.19 -26.80
CA ARG A 975 -33.98 -11.26 -27.90
C ARG A 975 -35.01 -10.14 -28.02
N ILE A 976 -36.23 -10.35 -27.53
CA ILE A 976 -37.36 -9.41 -27.61
C ILE A 976 -38.13 -9.37 -26.28
N PRO A 977 -37.51 -8.92 -25.18
CA PRO A 977 -38.08 -8.98 -23.83
C PRO A 977 -39.42 -8.24 -23.67
N TRP A 978 -39.66 -7.20 -24.46
CA TRP A 978 -40.83 -6.33 -24.41
C TRP A 978 -41.84 -6.68 -25.51
N SER A 979 -41.39 -6.89 -26.74
CA SER A 979 -42.27 -7.27 -27.85
C SER A 979 -42.86 -8.67 -27.65
N SER A 980 -42.17 -9.57 -26.93
CA SER A 980 -42.73 -10.89 -26.56
C SER A 980 -43.59 -10.90 -25.30
N ALA A 981 -43.77 -9.74 -24.65
CA ALA A 981 -44.71 -9.60 -23.56
C ALA A 981 -46.14 -9.74 -24.09
N ASN A 982 -47.02 -10.35 -23.28
CA ASN A 982 -48.43 -10.42 -23.61
C ASN A 982 -49.24 -9.61 -22.58
N PRO A 983 -49.60 -8.34 -22.87
CA PRO A 983 -50.43 -7.48 -22.01
C PRO A 983 -51.71 -8.12 -21.47
N ILE A 984 -52.30 -9.07 -22.21
CA ILE A 984 -53.50 -9.76 -21.74
C ILE A 984 -53.19 -10.59 -20.49
N LEU A 985 -51.98 -11.12 -20.37
CA LEU A 985 -51.54 -11.82 -19.15
C LEU A 985 -51.42 -10.83 -17.99
N GLU A 986 -51.06 -9.58 -18.24
CA GLU A 986 -51.01 -8.53 -17.20
C GLU A 986 -52.41 -8.11 -16.74
N GLU A 987 -53.36 -7.98 -17.68
CA GLU A 987 -54.77 -7.65 -17.40
C GLU A 987 -55.55 -8.82 -16.76
N THR A 988 -55.29 -10.06 -17.19
CA THR A 988 -56.07 -11.24 -16.79
C THR A 988 -55.57 -11.86 -15.48
N PHE A 989 -54.29 -11.72 -15.15
CA PHE A 989 -53.66 -12.41 -13.99
C PHE A 989 -53.39 -11.48 -12.79
N GLY A 990 -54.11 -10.36 -12.70
CA GLY A 990 -53.91 -9.34 -11.66
C GLY A 990 -53.65 -9.91 -10.25
N VAL A 991 -52.47 -9.53 -9.70
CA VAL A 991 -51.90 -9.58 -8.33
C VAL A 991 -52.05 -10.87 -7.48
N SER A 992 -53.00 -11.77 -7.75
CA SER A 992 -53.40 -12.84 -6.83
C SER A 992 -52.55 -14.12 -6.89
N LYS A 993 -51.77 -14.34 -7.95
CA LYS A 993 -50.94 -15.55 -8.14
C LYS A 993 -49.46 -15.21 -8.32
N PRO A 994 -48.52 -15.94 -7.69
CA PRO A 994 -47.08 -15.74 -7.88
C PRO A 994 -46.67 -15.96 -9.35
N ARG A 995 -46.08 -14.92 -9.97
CA ARG A 995 -45.65 -14.91 -11.38
C ARG A 995 -44.13 -14.71 -11.48
N LEU A 996 -43.48 -15.55 -12.28
CA LEU A 996 -42.07 -15.42 -12.65
C LEU A 996 -41.93 -15.22 -14.16
N ILE A 997 -41.21 -14.18 -14.56
CA ILE A 997 -40.84 -13.97 -15.97
C ILE A 997 -39.55 -14.74 -16.27
N VAL A 998 -39.59 -15.61 -17.27
CA VAL A 998 -38.44 -16.39 -17.72
C VAL A 998 -38.06 -15.97 -19.13
N PHE A 999 -36.92 -15.28 -19.27
CA PHE A 999 -36.35 -14.90 -20.56
C PHE A 999 -35.53 -16.07 -21.12
N ASN A 1000 -36.15 -16.86 -21.99
CA ASN A 1000 -35.54 -18.02 -22.64
C ASN A 1000 -34.78 -17.63 -23.90
N LYS A 1001 -33.89 -18.52 -24.37
CA LYS A 1001 -32.92 -18.27 -25.46
C LYS A 1001 -31.93 -17.15 -25.13
N SER A 1002 -31.55 -17.02 -23.86
CA SER A 1002 -30.56 -16.02 -23.43
C SER A 1002 -29.18 -16.21 -24.05
N ASP A 1003 -28.90 -17.38 -24.64
CA ASP A 1003 -27.70 -17.65 -25.43
C ASP A 1003 -27.69 -16.97 -26.81
N LEU A 1004 -28.84 -16.51 -27.30
CA LEU A 1004 -28.99 -15.77 -28.56
C LEU A 1004 -29.20 -14.26 -28.33
N ALA A 1005 -29.30 -13.81 -27.08
CA ALA A 1005 -29.58 -12.42 -26.70
C ALA A 1005 -28.31 -11.72 -26.20
N ASN A 1006 -28.24 -10.40 -26.36
CA ASN A 1006 -27.08 -9.61 -25.96
C ASN A 1006 -26.90 -9.64 -24.43
N THR A 1007 -25.78 -10.19 -23.95
CA THR A 1007 -25.51 -10.40 -22.51
C THR A 1007 -25.47 -9.09 -21.72
N ASN A 1008 -24.97 -7.99 -22.30
CA ASN A 1008 -24.88 -6.69 -21.62
C ASN A 1008 -26.26 -6.10 -21.33
N LEU A 1009 -27.22 -6.37 -22.22
CA LEU A 1009 -28.59 -5.89 -22.07
C LEU A 1009 -29.41 -6.74 -21.09
N GLN A 1010 -29.01 -7.99 -20.83
CA GLN A 1010 -29.71 -8.87 -19.87
C GLN A 1010 -29.70 -8.29 -18.45
N GLN A 1011 -28.57 -7.74 -18.01
CA GLN A 1011 -28.45 -7.10 -16.69
C GLN A 1011 -29.36 -5.87 -16.57
N ARG A 1012 -29.48 -5.07 -17.63
CA ARG A 1012 -30.36 -3.89 -17.66
C ARG A 1012 -31.84 -4.28 -17.63
N ILE A 1013 -32.22 -5.32 -18.36
CA ILE A 1013 -33.57 -5.88 -18.32
C ILE A 1013 -33.90 -6.42 -16.93
N GLU A 1014 -32.96 -7.12 -16.28
CA GLU A 1014 -33.14 -7.64 -14.92
C GLU A 1014 -33.33 -6.51 -13.89
N ALA A 1015 -32.55 -5.43 -14.01
CA ALA A 1015 -32.71 -4.23 -13.18
C ALA A 1015 -34.09 -3.58 -13.38
N GLN A 1016 -34.55 -3.43 -14.64
CA GLN A 1016 -35.84 -2.85 -14.96
C GLN A 1016 -37.02 -3.72 -14.48
N CYS A 1017 -36.91 -5.05 -14.56
CA CYS A 1017 -37.91 -5.96 -13.98
C CYS A 1017 -37.97 -5.85 -12.45
N LYS A 1018 -36.81 -5.68 -11.78
CA LYS A 1018 -36.73 -5.48 -10.34
C LYS A 1018 -37.34 -4.13 -9.90
N GLU A 1019 -37.12 -3.06 -10.66
CA GLU A 1019 -37.76 -1.74 -10.44
C GLU A 1019 -39.29 -1.86 -10.54
N ASN A 1020 -39.79 -2.65 -11.51
CA ASN A 1020 -41.22 -2.91 -11.70
C ASN A 1020 -41.80 -3.98 -10.74
N GLY A 1021 -41.04 -4.42 -9.73
CA GLY A 1021 -41.50 -5.38 -8.72
C GLY A 1021 -41.82 -6.79 -9.26
N THR A 1022 -41.35 -7.15 -10.45
CA THR A 1022 -41.64 -8.45 -11.08
C THR A 1022 -40.38 -9.31 -11.11
N PRO A 1023 -40.36 -10.48 -10.45
CA PRO A 1023 -39.19 -11.35 -10.47
C PRO A 1023 -38.96 -11.91 -11.87
N CYS A 1024 -37.71 -11.91 -12.33
CA CYS A 1024 -37.34 -12.45 -13.63
C CYS A 1024 -36.08 -13.31 -13.57
N LEU A 1025 -35.92 -14.22 -14.53
CA LEU A 1025 -34.73 -15.08 -14.70
C LEU A 1025 -34.40 -15.28 -16.18
N PHE A 1026 -33.12 -15.19 -16.52
CA PHE A 1026 -32.62 -15.56 -17.86
C PHE A 1026 -32.23 -17.04 -17.91
N THR A 1027 -32.67 -17.75 -18.96
CA THR A 1027 -32.38 -19.16 -19.17
C THR A 1027 -32.09 -19.50 -20.63
N SER A 1028 -31.38 -20.60 -20.84
CA SER A 1028 -31.14 -21.20 -22.14
C SER A 1028 -31.35 -22.70 -22.02
N VAL A 1029 -32.40 -23.21 -22.66
CA VAL A 1029 -32.72 -24.65 -22.70
C VAL A 1029 -31.64 -25.43 -23.44
N THR A 1030 -31.11 -24.88 -24.53
CA THR A 1030 -30.05 -25.50 -25.35
C THR A 1030 -28.76 -25.71 -24.55
N LYS A 1031 -28.40 -24.76 -23.68
CA LYS A 1031 -27.19 -24.82 -22.84
C LYS A 1031 -27.45 -25.30 -21.39
N GLY A 1032 -28.69 -25.63 -21.04
CA GLY A 1032 -29.08 -26.09 -19.69
C GLY A 1032 -28.88 -25.06 -18.56
N ARG A 1033 -28.79 -23.74 -18.87
CA ARG A 1033 -28.43 -22.70 -17.88
C ARG A 1033 -29.61 -22.31 -16.99
N LYS A 1034 -29.44 -22.32 -15.67
CA LYS A 1034 -30.40 -21.82 -14.65
C LYS A 1034 -31.79 -22.48 -14.66
N ILE A 1035 -31.99 -23.59 -15.37
CA ILE A 1035 -33.27 -24.34 -15.38
C ILE A 1035 -33.65 -24.87 -13.98
N PRO A 1036 -32.73 -25.44 -13.16
CA PRO A 1036 -33.06 -25.90 -11.80
C PRO A 1036 -33.56 -24.78 -10.88
N SER A 1037 -33.03 -23.56 -11.04
CA SER A 1037 -33.41 -22.37 -10.26
C SER A 1037 -34.88 -21.98 -10.48
N ILE A 1038 -35.42 -22.22 -11.68
CA ILE A 1038 -36.83 -21.97 -11.98
C ILE A 1038 -37.72 -22.93 -11.17
N LEU A 1039 -37.39 -24.23 -11.13
CA LEU A 1039 -38.14 -25.21 -10.33
C LEU A 1039 -38.04 -24.93 -8.83
N GLN A 1040 -36.87 -24.49 -8.35
CA GLN A 1040 -36.67 -24.08 -6.96
C GLN A 1040 -37.55 -22.87 -6.60
N TRP A 1041 -37.61 -21.87 -7.48
CA TRP A 1041 -38.46 -20.70 -7.29
C TRP A 1041 -39.95 -21.07 -7.22
N CYS A 1042 -40.42 -21.93 -8.13
CA CYS A 1042 -41.80 -22.41 -8.14
C CYS A 1042 -42.16 -23.16 -6.85
N ASN A 1043 -41.26 -23.99 -6.32
CA ASN A 1043 -41.50 -24.70 -5.07
C ASN A 1043 -41.61 -23.74 -3.88
N ALA A 1044 -40.72 -22.73 -3.81
CA ALA A 1044 -40.70 -21.73 -2.74
C ALA A 1044 -41.96 -20.85 -2.71
N HIS A 1045 -42.51 -20.50 -3.88
CA HIS A 1045 -43.66 -19.60 -4.00
C HIS A 1045 -45.00 -20.32 -4.19
N SER A 1046 -45.03 -21.66 -4.14
CA SER A 1046 -46.28 -22.41 -4.20
C SER A 1046 -47.07 -22.28 -2.89
N GLY A 1047 -48.30 -21.75 -2.99
CA GLY A 1047 -49.26 -21.61 -1.88
C GLY A 1047 -50.13 -22.85 -1.64
N ALA A 1048 -49.75 -24.03 -2.16
CA ALA A 1048 -50.57 -25.23 -2.10
C ALA A 1048 -50.91 -25.61 -0.64
N GLN A 1049 -52.19 -25.55 -0.28
CA GLN A 1049 -52.70 -25.94 1.05
C GLN A 1049 -52.43 -27.44 1.38
N PHE A 1050 -52.17 -28.27 0.37
CA PHE A 1050 -51.92 -29.72 0.50
C PHE A 1050 -50.59 -30.18 -0.13
N LYS A 1051 -49.46 -29.53 0.25
CA LYS A 1051 -48.09 -29.88 -0.22
C LYS A 1051 -47.69 -31.36 -0.06
N LYS A 1052 -48.34 -32.12 0.83
CA LYS A 1052 -48.03 -33.54 1.07
C LYS A 1052 -48.80 -34.52 0.17
N THR A 1053 -49.89 -34.12 -0.49
CA THR A 1053 -50.82 -35.06 -1.15
C THR A 1053 -50.99 -34.81 -2.66
N ALA A 1054 -50.93 -33.56 -3.14
CA ALA A 1054 -51.28 -33.22 -4.54
C ALA A 1054 -50.12 -32.72 -5.43
N GLY A 1055 -49.03 -32.21 -4.83
CA GLY A 1055 -47.93 -31.57 -5.59
C GLY A 1055 -48.25 -30.13 -6.03
N THR A 1056 -47.29 -29.45 -6.67
CA THR A 1056 -47.43 -28.07 -7.16
C THR A 1056 -47.91 -28.04 -8.61
N MET A 1057 -48.98 -27.30 -8.89
CA MET A 1057 -49.48 -27.03 -10.24
C MET A 1057 -48.89 -25.74 -10.80
N VAL A 1058 -48.08 -25.86 -11.86
CA VAL A 1058 -47.43 -24.72 -12.53
C VAL A 1058 -48.01 -24.57 -13.92
N MET A 1059 -48.40 -23.35 -14.32
CA MET A 1059 -48.81 -23.07 -15.69
C MET A 1059 -47.71 -22.28 -16.40
N VAL A 1060 -47.31 -22.75 -17.58
CA VAL A 1060 -46.32 -22.06 -18.42
C VAL A 1060 -47.07 -21.36 -19.54
N VAL A 1061 -46.95 -20.04 -19.63
CA VAL A 1061 -47.65 -19.19 -20.60
C VAL A 1061 -46.66 -18.35 -21.42
N GLY A 1062 -47.09 -17.83 -22.57
CA GLY A 1062 -46.28 -16.97 -23.43
C GLY A 1062 -46.62 -17.12 -24.91
N ILE A 1063 -46.14 -16.20 -25.75
CA ILE A 1063 -46.41 -16.19 -27.19
C ILE A 1063 -45.82 -17.42 -27.90
N PRO A 1064 -46.19 -17.72 -29.16
CA PRO A 1064 -45.58 -18.83 -29.91
C PRO A 1064 -44.05 -18.74 -30.01
N ASN A 1065 -43.38 -19.89 -30.11
CA ASN A 1065 -41.94 -20.01 -30.37
C ASN A 1065 -40.94 -19.41 -29.34
N VAL A 1066 -41.40 -18.96 -28.16
CA VAL A 1066 -40.51 -18.59 -27.03
C VAL A 1066 -39.83 -19.80 -26.33
N GLY A 1067 -40.27 -21.03 -26.62
CA GLY A 1067 -39.67 -22.27 -26.10
C GLY A 1067 -40.35 -22.87 -24.85
N LYS A 1068 -41.66 -22.65 -24.65
CA LYS A 1068 -42.45 -23.21 -23.54
C LYS A 1068 -42.32 -24.74 -23.43
N SER A 1069 -42.70 -25.47 -24.48
CA SER A 1069 -42.63 -26.93 -24.52
C SER A 1069 -41.19 -27.49 -24.44
N SER A 1070 -40.19 -26.71 -24.87
CA SER A 1070 -38.77 -27.05 -24.68
C SER A 1070 -38.35 -27.00 -23.21
N ILE A 1071 -38.78 -25.97 -22.47
CA ILE A 1071 -38.54 -25.87 -21.01
C ILE A 1071 -39.20 -27.03 -20.27
N ILE A 1072 -40.43 -27.41 -20.63
CA ILE A 1072 -41.17 -28.51 -19.99
C ILE A 1072 -40.47 -29.86 -20.18
N ASN A 1073 -40.00 -30.14 -21.38
CA ASN A 1073 -39.23 -31.36 -21.66
C ASN A 1073 -37.89 -31.35 -20.90
N GLU A 1074 -37.25 -30.19 -20.75
CA GLU A 1074 -36.00 -30.05 -20.02
C GLU A 1074 -36.17 -30.25 -18.51
N PHE A 1075 -37.27 -29.76 -17.93
CA PHE A 1075 -37.61 -30.06 -16.53
C PHE A 1075 -37.75 -31.58 -16.28
N ARG A 1076 -38.35 -32.32 -17.21
CA ARG A 1076 -38.45 -33.79 -17.11
C ARG A 1076 -37.08 -34.47 -17.19
N ARG A 1077 -36.20 -33.99 -18.08
CA ARG A 1077 -34.83 -34.51 -18.24
C ARG A 1077 -34.01 -34.36 -16.96
N LEU A 1078 -34.16 -33.24 -16.27
CA LEU A 1078 -33.44 -32.91 -15.03
C LEU A 1078 -34.06 -33.52 -13.77
N SER A 1079 -35.17 -34.24 -13.87
CA SER A 1079 -35.79 -34.88 -12.71
C SER A 1079 -34.93 -36.02 -12.16
N SER A 1080 -34.83 -36.10 -10.83
CA SER A 1080 -34.11 -37.16 -10.09
C SER A 1080 -34.69 -38.57 -10.29
N SER A 1081 -35.88 -38.66 -10.89
CA SER A 1081 -36.55 -39.92 -11.19
C SER A 1081 -36.06 -40.50 -12.51
N GLN A 1082 -35.43 -41.67 -12.46
CA GLN A 1082 -34.95 -42.39 -13.65
C GLN A 1082 -36.07 -42.67 -14.68
N LYS A 1083 -37.32 -42.83 -14.22
CA LYS A 1083 -38.49 -43.06 -15.10
C LYS A 1083 -38.87 -41.81 -15.90
N LEU A 1084 -38.71 -40.63 -15.31
CA LEU A 1084 -39.01 -39.35 -15.96
C LEU A 1084 -37.85 -38.90 -16.87
N SER A 1085 -36.60 -39.04 -16.42
CA SER A 1085 -35.41 -38.56 -17.15
C SER A 1085 -35.04 -39.40 -18.37
N LYS A 1086 -35.31 -40.72 -18.36
CA LYS A 1086 -35.12 -41.62 -19.53
C LYS A 1086 -36.38 -41.82 -20.37
N GLY A 1087 -37.49 -41.15 -20.04
CA GLY A 1087 -38.76 -41.27 -20.75
C GLY A 1087 -38.77 -40.53 -22.10
N LYS A 1088 -39.70 -40.92 -23.00
CA LYS A 1088 -39.94 -40.19 -24.27
C LYS A 1088 -40.33 -38.72 -23.99
N LYS A 1089 -39.88 -37.79 -24.87
CA LYS A 1089 -40.32 -36.39 -24.85
C LYS A 1089 -41.84 -36.35 -24.93
N ARG A 1090 -42.48 -35.58 -24.03
CA ARG A 1090 -43.95 -35.57 -23.88
C ARG A 1090 -44.60 -34.34 -24.50
N ALA A 1091 -43.93 -33.18 -24.42
CA ALA A 1091 -44.40 -31.97 -25.08
C ALA A 1091 -43.84 -31.91 -26.52
N MET A 1092 -44.68 -31.62 -27.51
CA MET A 1092 -44.27 -31.54 -28.91
C MET A 1092 -43.54 -30.20 -29.16
N VAL A 1093 -42.40 -30.24 -29.84
CA VAL A 1093 -41.57 -29.04 -30.11
C VAL A 1093 -41.31 -28.97 -31.62
N GLY A 1094 -41.54 -27.81 -32.21
CA GLY A 1094 -41.25 -27.53 -33.62
C GLY A 1094 -40.97 -26.04 -33.86
N PRO A 1095 -40.35 -25.69 -34.99
CA PRO A 1095 -39.98 -24.30 -35.32
C PRO A 1095 -41.17 -23.48 -35.83
N THR A 1096 -42.28 -24.12 -36.20
CA THR A 1096 -43.48 -23.45 -36.70
C THR A 1096 -44.47 -23.15 -35.57
N PRO A 1097 -45.11 -21.96 -35.55
CA PRO A 1097 -46.07 -21.64 -34.50
C PRO A 1097 -47.37 -22.45 -34.68
N GLY A 1098 -47.97 -22.89 -33.57
CA GLY A 1098 -49.20 -23.69 -33.54
C GLY A 1098 -49.02 -25.20 -33.38
N VAL A 1099 -47.82 -25.68 -33.04
CA VAL A 1099 -47.52 -27.11 -32.78
C VAL A 1099 -48.28 -27.66 -31.56
N THR A 1100 -48.40 -26.87 -30.49
CA THR A 1100 -49.17 -27.24 -29.29
C THR A 1100 -50.60 -26.70 -29.42
N VAL A 1101 -51.60 -27.60 -29.57
CA VAL A 1101 -53.00 -27.24 -29.86
C VAL A 1101 -53.94 -27.51 -28.67
N ARG A 1102 -53.54 -28.36 -27.71
CA ARG A 1102 -54.33 -28.75 -26.54
C ARG A 1102 -53.54 -28.53 -25.24
N ASN A 1103 -54.23 -28.27 -24.14
CA ASN A 1103 -53.63 -28.14 -22.81
C ASN A 1103 -53.36 -29.53 -22.23
N ASP A 1104 -52.09 -29.89 -22.04
CA ASP A 1104 -51.69 -31.16 -21.44
C ASP A 1104 -51.08 -30.95 -20.04
N ILE A 1105 -51.50 -31.76 -19.07
CA ILE A 1105 -50.91 -31.76 -17.72
C ILE A 1105 -49.76 -32.78 -17.69
N ILE A 1106 -48.55 -32.27 -17.51
CA ILE A 1106 -47.32 -33.04 -17.59
C ILE A 1106 -46.63 -33.04 -16.23
N LYS A 1107 -46.49 -34.22 -15.61
CA LYS A 1107 -45.61 -34.37 -14.44
C LYS A 1107 -44.16 -34.14 -14.86
N VAL A 1108 -43.48 -33.20 -14.21
CA VAL A 1108 -42.08 -32.83 -14.52
C VAL A 1108 -41.11 -33.19 -13.41
N ASN A 1109 -41.57 -33.31 -12.15
CA ASN A 1109 -40.73 -33.76 -11.04
C ASN A 1109 -41.51 -34.69 -10.08
N ASP A 1110 -40.83 -35.66 -9.48
CA ASP A 1110 -41.42 -36.63 -8.55
C ASP A 1110 -41.31 -36.20 -7.07
N LYS A 1111 -40.18 -35.61 -6.66
CA LYS A 1111 -39.92 -35.16 -5.28
C LYS A 1111 -39.23 -33.79 -5.28
N PRO A 1112 -39.94 -32.70 -4.89
CA PRO A 1112 -41.38 -32.62 -4.69
C PRO A 1112 -42.15 -32.87 -6.00
N ALA A 1113 -43.39 -33.33 -5.91
CA ALA A 1113 -44.23 -33.57 -7.09
C ALA A 1113 -44.61 -32.23 -7.74
N ILE A 1114 -44.21 -32.04 -9.00
CA ILE A 1114 -44.54 -30.82 -9.77
C ILE A 1114 -45.20 -31.24 -11.08
N TYR A 1115 -46.36 -30.66 -11.37
CA TYR A 1115 -47.12 -30.82 -12.59
C TYR A 1115 -47.14 -29.50 -13.34
N VAL A 1116 -46.78 -29.54 -14.63
CA VAL A 1116 -46.78 -28.37 -15.50
C VAL A 1116 -47.90 -28.51 -16.52
N VAL A 1117 -48.73 -27.48 -16.63
CA VAL A 1117 -49.73 -27.34 -17.70
C VAL A 1117 -49.02 -26.73 -18.91
N ASP A 1118 -48.85 -27.51 -19.98
CA ASP A 1118 -48.37 -26.99 -21.27
C ASP A 1118 -49.52 -26.26 -21.97
N THR A 1119 -49.38 -24.95 -22.19
CA THR A 1119 -50.41 -24.14 -22.85
C THR A 1119 -49.98 -23.81 -24.29
N PRO A 1120 -50.92 -23.82 -25.26
CA PRO A 1120 -50.68 -23.29 -26.59
C PRO A 1120 -50.13 -21.86 -26.53
N GLY A 1121 -49.24 -21.51 -27.46
CA GLY A 1121 -48.79 -20.13 -27.57
C GLY A 1121 -49.94 -19.21 -28.00
N VAL A 1122 -50.29 -18.25 -27.15
CA VAL A 1122 -51.34 -17.26 -27.45
C VAL A 1122 -50.68 -15.97 -27.91
N MET A 1123 -50.90 -15.61 -29.17
CA MET A 1123 -50.43 -14.35 -29.76
C MET A 1123 -51.26 -13.16 -29.24
N LEU A 1124 -50.77 -11.94 -29.45
CA LEU A 1124 -51.50 -10.70 -29.17
C LEU A 1124 -52.68 -10.57 -30.14
N PRO A 1125 -53.93 -10.31 -29.68
CA PRO A 1125 -55.05 -10.06 -30.58
C PRO A 1125 -54.96 -8.72 -31.31
N ASN A 1126 -54.14 -7.79 -30.80
CA ASN A 1126 -53.82 -6.54 -31.46
C ASN A 1126 -52.33 -6.23 -31.25
N ILE A 1127 -51.53 -6.35 -32.31
CA ILE A 1127 -50.12 -5.97 -32.29
C ILE A 1127 -50.02 -4.43 -32.38
N PRO A 1128 -49.26 -3.76 -31.50
CA PRO A 1128 -49.32 -2.29 -31.37
C PRO A 1128 -48.76 -1.55 -32.59
N SER A 1129 -47.72 -2.08 -33.23
CA SER A 1129 -47.07 -1.46 -34.39
C SER A 1129 -46.65 -2.50 -35.43
N ALA A 1130 -46.48 -2.07 -36.69
CA ALA A 1130 -45.95 -2.92 -37.76
C ALA A 1130 -44.50 -3.37 -37.47
N GLU A 1131 -43.70 -2.52 -36.81
CA GLU A 1131 -42.34 -2.84 -36.35
C GLU A 1131 -42.35 -4.00 -35.35
N THR A 1132 -43.22 -3.94 -34.32
CA THR A 1132 -43.41 -5.04 -33.37
C THR A 1132 -43.81 -6.33 -34.09
N GLY A 1133 -44.68 -6.23 -35.10
CA GLY A 1133 -45.09 -7.36 -35.93
C GLY A 1133 -43.93 -8.00 -36.70
N LEU A 1134 -43.06 -7.19 -37.31
CA LEU A 1134 -41.86 -7.68 -38.02
C LEU A 1134 -40.84 -8.29 -37.07
N THR A 1135 -40.62 -7.71 -35.89
CA THR A 1135 -39.69 -8.25 -34.88
C THR A 1135 -40.20 -9.60 -34.31
N LEU A 1136 -41.52 -9.73 -34.13
CA LEU A 1136 -42.17 -11.00 -33.79
C LEU A 1136 -42.03 -12.04 -34.91
N ALA A 1137 -42.18 -11.63 -36.17
CA ALA A 1137 -41.97 -12.51 -37.33
C ALA A 1137 -40.50 -12.95 -37.44
N LEU A 1138 -39.53 -12.04 -37.26
CA LEU A 1138 -38.11 -12.32 -37.31
C LEU A 1138 -37.68 -13.39 -36.29
N THR A 1139 -38.23 -13.33 -35.07
CA THR A 1139 -37.97 -14.34 -34.03
C THR A 1139 -38.77 -15.64 -34.20
N GLY A 1140 -39.71 -15.67 -35.16
CA GLY A 1140 -40.52 -16.84 -35.53
C GLY A 1140 -41.86 -16.94 -34.81
N ALA A 1141 -42.30 -15.93 -34.05
CA ALA A 1141 -43.58 -15.99 -33.32
C ALA A 1141 -44.81 -15.96 -34.25
N ILE A 1142 -44.67 -15.36 -35.44
CA ILE A 1142 -45.68 -15.31 -36.51
C ILE A 1142 -45.21 -16.21 -37.67
N LYS A 1143 -46.13 -16.84 -38.40
CA LYS A 1143 -45.77 -17.64 -39.58
C LYS A 1143 -45.13 -16.76 -40.66
N ASP A 1144 -43.97 -17.18 -41.15
CA ASP A 1144 -43.18 -16.41 -42.13
C ASP A 1144 -43.98 -16.08 -43.40
N GLN A 1145 -44.83 -17.00 -43.88
CA GLN A 1145 -45.66 -16.78 -45.08
C GLN A 1145 -46.76 -15.71 -44.89
N VAL A 1146 -47.15 -15.38 -43.65
CA VAL A 1146 -48.18 -14.37 -43.38
C VAL A 1146 -47.65 -12.96 -43.61
N VAL A 1147 -46.36 -12.75 -43.34
CA VAL A 1147 -45.71 -11.44 -43.48
C VAL A 1147 -44.94 -11.35 -44.81
N GLY A 1148 -44.44 -12.47 -45.31
CA GLY A 1148 -43.58 -12.55 -46.48
C GLY A 1148 -42.13 -12.79 -46.07
N THR A 1149 -41.57 -13.94 -46.45
CA THR A 1149 -40.24 -14.38 -46.01
C THR A 1149 -39.14 -13.40 -46.43
N GLU A 1150 -39.24 -12.86 -47.64
CA GLU A 1150 -38.29 -11.89 -48.19
C GLU A 1150 -38.31 -10.56 -47.42
N LEU A 1151 -39.51 -10.08 -47.05
CA LEU A 1151 -39.67 -8.86 -46.27
C LEU A 1151 -39.07 -9.00 -44.86
N ILE A 1152 -39.21 -10.17 -44.23
CA ILE A 1152 -38.60 -10.44 -42.92
C ILE A 1152 -37.06 -10.47 -43.04
N ALA A 1153 -36.52 -11.07 -44.10
CA ALA A 1153 -35.07 -11.10 -44.34
C ALA A 1153 -34.51 -9.70 -44.61
N ASP A 1154 -35.23 -8.87 -45.36
CA ASP A 1154 -34.89 -7.47 -45.58
C ASP A 1154 -34.90 -6.66 -44.26
N TYR A 1155 -35.94 -6.83 -43.44
CA TYR A 1155 -36.02 -6.20 -42.13
C TYR A 1155 -34.92 -6.66 -41.17
N MET A 1156 -34.51 -7.94 -41.24
CA MET A 1156 -33.37 -8.46 -40.50
C MET A 1156 -32.09 -7.71 -40.87
N LEU A 1157 -31.80 -7.57 -42.16
CA LEU A 1157 -30.63 -6.86 -42.67
C LEU A 1157 -30.63 -5.40 -42.18
N PHE A 1158 -31.77 -4.72 -42.32
CA PHE A 1158 -31.97 -3.37 -41.79
C PHE A 1158 -31.65 -3.26 -40.30
N LYS A 1159 -32.20 -4.14 -39.46
CA LYS A 1159 -31.99 -4.08 -38.01
C LYS A 1159 -30.55 -4.39 -37.62
N LEU A 1160 -29.91 -5.35 -38.29
CA LEU A 1160 -28.49 -5.66 -38.05
C LEU A 1160 -27.59 -4.48 -38.42
N ASN A 1161 -27.85 -3.84 -39.58
CA ASN A 1161 -27.15 -2.65 -40.04
C ASN A 1161 -27.40 -1.44 -39.10
N GLN A 1162 -28.64 -1.25 -38.62
CA GLN A 1162 -29.00 -0.19 -37.65
C GLN A 1162 -28.26 -0.38 -36.30
N MET A 1163 -28.11 -1.62 -35.85
CA MET A 1163 -27.31 -1.97 -34.66
C MET A 1163 -25.79 -1.94 -34.89
N ARG A 1164 -25.34 -1.57 -36.10
CA ARG A 1164 -23.93 -1.58 -36.54
C ARG A 1164 -23.24 -2.94 -36.34
N SER A 1165 -23.99 -4.03 -36.50
CA SER A 1165 -23.44 -5.38 -36.37
C SER A 1165 -23.24 -6.04 -37.74
N THR A 1166 -22.00 -6.02 -38.22
CA THR A 1166 -21.60 -6.62 -39.51
C THR A 1166 -21.21 -8.10 -39.39
N ARG A 1167 -21.55 -8.78 -38.29
CA ARG A 1167 -21.18 -10.19 -38.05
C ARG A 1167 -21.74 -11.17 -39.09
N TYR A 1168 -22.82 -10.79 -39.80
CA TYR A 1168 -23.33 -11.58 -40.91
C TYR A 1168 -22.39 -11.60 -42.12
N VAL A 1169 -21.54 -10.57 -42.28
CA VAL A 1169 -20.50 -10.49 -43.34
C VAL A 1169 -19.50 -11.62 -43.16
N ASP A 1170 -18.97 -11.78 -41.95
CA ASP A 1170 -18.05 -12.87 -41.61
C ASP A 1170 -18.71 -14.24 -41.74
N ALA A 1171 -19.94 -14.40 -41.22
CA ALA A 1171 -20.66 -15.67 -41.28
C ALA A 1171 -21.00 -16.10 -42.72
N LEU A 1172 -21.30 -15.13 -43.60
CA LEU A 1172 -21.64 -15.36 -44.99
C LEU A 1172 -20.44 -15.28 -45.94
N ASN A 1173 -19.23 -14.96 -45.45
CA ASN A 1173 -18.02 -14.69 -46.24
C ASN A 1173 -18.25 -13.63 -47.33
N LEU A 1174 -18.93 -12.53 -46.97
CA LEU A 1174 -19.15 -11.40 -47.87
C LEU A 1174 -17.89 -10.52 -47.92
N PRO A 1175 -17.57 -9.91 -49.08
CA PRO A 1175 -16.44 -8.99 -49.19
C PRO A 1175 -16.69 -7.69 -48.40
N GLU A 1176 -17.95 -7.22 -48.37
CA GLU A 1176 -18.35 -6.01 -47.69
C GLU A 1176 -19.79 -6.11 -47.14
N PRO A 1177 -20.17 -5.25 -46.16
CA PRO A 1177 -21.55 -5.15 -45.70
C PRO A 1177 -22.46 -4.55 -46.79
N THR A 1178 -23.70 -5.04 -46.90
CA THR A 1178 -24.68 -4.53 -47.87
C THR A 1178 -25.98 -4.12 -47.16
N ASP A 1179 -26.72 -3.18 -47.74
CA ASP A 1179 -28.09 -2.83 -47.33
C ASP A 1179 -29.13 -3.20 -48.40
N ASN A 1180 -28.69 -3.81 -49.49
CA ASN A 1180 -29.54 -4.29 -50.55
C ASN A 1180 -29.79 -5.80 -50.37
N ILE A 1181 -31.03 -6.16 -50.04
CA ILE A 1181 -31.41 -7.55 -49.83
C ILE A 1181 -31.21 -8.43 -51.08
N GLN A 1182 -31.35 -7.87 -52.28
CA GLN A 1182 -31.18 -8.63 -53.52
C GLN A 1182 -29.71 -9.01 -53.75
N GLU A 1183 -28.80 -8.08 -53.48
CA GLU A 1183 -27.36 -8.35 -53.51
C GLU A 1183 -26.96 -9.40 -52.48
N LEU A 1184 -27.55 -9.33 -51.28
CA LEU A 1184 -27.34 -10.34 -50.24
C LEU A 1184 -27.84 -11.72 -50.68
N PHE A 1185 -28.98 -11.81 -51.37
CA PHE A 1185 -29.50 -13.08 -51.90
C PHE A 1185 -28.58 -13.69 -52.95
N GLU A 1186 -28.03 -12.89 -53.87
CA GLU A 1186 -27.11 -13.36 -54.92
C GLU A 1186 -25.87 -14.06 -54.36
N HIS A 1187 -25.29 -13.50 -53.29
CA HIS A 1187 -24.14 -14.10 -52.60
C HIS A 1187 -24.48 -15.41 -51.87
N VAL A 1188 -25.75 -15.60 -51.52
CA VAL A 1188 -26.22 -16.73 -50.73
C VAL A 1188 -26.79 -17.87 -51.58
N TYR A 1189 -27.17 -17.63 -52.84
CA TYR A 1189 -27.76 -18.66 -53.72
C TYR A 1189 -26.94 -19.95 -53.83
N LYS A 1190 -25.61 -19.82 -53.86
CA LYS A 1190 -24.70 -20.96 -53.88
C LYS A 1190 -24.73 -21.75 -52.58
N LYS A 1191 -24.84 -21.08 -51.42
CA LYS A 1191 -24.87 -21.70 -50.09
C LYS A 1191 -26.21 -22.37 -49.78
N CYS A 1192 -27.33 -21.84 -50.26
CA CYS A 1192 -28.66 -22.39 -50.03
C CYS A 1192 -29.14 -23.38 -51.12
N GLY A 1193 -28.32 -23.68 -52.14
CA GLY A 1193 -28.69 -24.59 -53.22
C GLY A 1193 -29.81 -24.05 -54.12
N ALA A 1194 -29.93 -22.73 -54.22
CA ALA A 1194 -30.89 -22.04 -55.08
C ALA A 1194 -30.37 -21.83 -56.52
N LEU A 1195 -29.05 -21.92 -56.74
CA LEU A 1195 -28.43 -21.67 -58.04
C LEU A 1195 -29.06 -22.52 -59.16
N GLY A 1196 -29.65 -21.86 -60.17
CA GLY A 1196 -30.27 -22.51 -61.33
C GLY A 1196 -31.78 -22.75 -61.24
N LYS A 1197 -32.45 -22.33 -60.17
CA LYS A 1197 -33.93 -22.33 -60.05
C LYS A 1197 -34.55 -21.04 -60.60
N GLU A 1198 -35.88 -20.97 -60.74
CA GLU A 1198 -36.58 -19.73 -61.11
C GLU A 1198 -36.33 -18.60 -60.09
N PRO A 1199 -36.21 -17.32 -60.51
CA PRO A 1199 -35.81 -16.20 -59.64
C PRO A 1199 -36.63 -16.08 -58.34
N ASP A 1200 -37.96 -16.21 -58.43
CA ASP A 1200 -38.84 -16.14 -57.26
C ASP A 1200 -38.60 -17.28 -56.26
N VAL A 1201 -38.22 -18.46 -56.77
CA VAL A 1201 -37.87 -19.62 -55.93
C VAL A 1201 -36.48 -19.43 -55.32
N GLN A 1202 -35.56 -18.75 -56.01
CA GLN A 1202 -34.23 -18.45 -55.50
C GLN A 1202 -34.27 -17.49 -54.32
N ASN A 1203 -34.95 -16.36 -54.47
CA ASN A 1203 -35.13 -15.35 -53.42
C ASN A 1203 -35.76 -15.96 -52.18
N LYS A 1204 -36.82 -16.75 -52.35
CA LYS A 1204 -37.50 -17.40 -51.25
C LYS A 1204 -36.60 -18.37 -50.48
N LEU A 1205 -35.83 -19.22 -51.17
CA LEU A 1205 -34.90 -20.16 -50.52
C LEU A 1205 -33.74 -19.43 -49.82
N ALA A 1206 -33.24 -18.35 -50.41
CA ALA A 1206 -32.21 -17.50 -49.79
C ALA A 1206 -32.75 -16.82 -48.51
N ALA A 1207 -33.97 -16.28 -48.55
CA ALA A 1207 -34.62 -15.68 -47.39
C ALA A 1207 -34.86 -16.71 -46.28
N GLU A 1208 -35.35 -17.91 -46.60
CA GLU A 1208 -35.54 -19.00 -45.62
C GLU A 1208 -34.22 -19.41 -44.95
N PHE A 1209 -33.14 -19.51 -45.73
CA PHE A 1209 -31.79 -19.80 -45.22
C PHE A 1209 -31.29 -18.71 -44.27
N LEU A 1210 -31.37 -17.43 -44.66
CA LEU A 1210 -30.90 -16.30 -43.84
C LEU A 1210 -31.64 -16.21 -42.50
N LEU A 1211 -32.96 -16.39 -42.51
CA LEU A 1211 -33.75 -16.38 -41.28
C LEU A 1211 -33.41 -17.57 -40.38
N GLN A 1212 -33.11 -18.74 -40.95
CA GLN A 1212 -32.66 -19.90 -40.19
C GLN A 1212 -31.31 -19.62 -39.51
N GLU A 1213 -30.32 -19.10 -40.24
CA GLU A 1213 -29.00 -18.76 -39.70
C GLU A 1213 -29.09 -17.73 -38.57
N PHE A 1214 -29.91 -16.68 -38.73
CA PHE A 1214 -30.18 -15.71 -37.67
C PHE A 1214 -30.82 -16.37 -36.45
N ARG A 1215 -31.85 -17.20 -36.63
CA ARG A 1215 -32.58 -17.85 -35.53
C ARG A 1215 -31.73 -18.90 -34.80
N CYS A 1216 -30.73 -19.48 -35.47
CA CYS A 1216 -29.74 -20.37 -34.88
C CYS A 1216 -28.57 -19.63 -34.19
N GLY A 1217 -28.49 -18.30 -34.34
CA GLY A 1217 -27.46 -17.46 -33.72
C GLY A 1217 -26.14 -17.37 -34.50
N ALA A 1218 -26.11 -17.80 -35.76
CA ALA A 1218 -24.90 -17.77 -36.59
C ALA A 1218 -24.38 -16.34 -36.80
N PHE A 1219 -25.28 -15.36 -36.85
CA PHE A 1219 -24.93 -13.94 -36.99
C PHE A 1219 -24.56 -13.25 -35.66
N GLY A 1220 -24.63 -13.96 -34.54
CA GLY A 1220 -24.31 -13.42 -33.21
C GLY A 1220 -25.51 -13.32 -32.27
N GLN A 1221 -25.34 -12.52 -31.21
CA GLN A 1221 -26.29 -12.39 -30.11
C GLN A 1221 -26.93 -11.01 -30.14
N PHE A 1222 -28.26 -10.94 -30.23
CA PHE A 1222 -28.99 -9.70 -30.46
C PHE A 1222 -30.18 -9.56 -29.54
N THR A 1223 -30.38 -8.35 -29.01
CA THR A 1223 -31.64 -7.96 -28.36
C THR A 1223 -32.21 -6.81 -29.18
N LEU A 1224 -33.36 -7.06 -29.81
CA LEU A 1224 -33.96 -6.19 -30.84
C LEU A 1224 -34.87 -5.11 -30.27
N ASP A 1225 -35.36 -5.30 -29.04
CA ASP A 1225 -36.21 -4.29 -28.40
C ASP A 1225 -35.39 -3.12 -27.87
N PRO A 1226 -35.87 -1.87 -28.03
CA PRO A 1226 -35.23 -0.71 -27.43
C PRO A 1226 -35.34 -0.79 -25.90
N ILE A 1227 -34.21 -0.60 -25.22
CA ILE A 1227 -34.19 -0.43 -23.76
C ILE A 1227 -34.08 1.07 -23.51
N SER A 1228 -35.17 1.65 -22.99
CA SER A 1228 -35.22 3.09 -22.70
C SER A 1228 -34.12 3.46 -21.71
N MET A 1229 -33.18 4.30 -22.14
CA MET A 1229 -32.42 5.12 -21.21
C MET A 1229 -33.41 6.15 -20.67
N LYS A 1230 -33.82 6.05 -19.40
CA LYS A 1230 -34.39 7.22 -18.74
C LYS A 1230 -33.27 8.26 -18.62
N THR A 1231 -33.09 9.05 -19.67
CA THR A 1231 -32.55 10.38 -19.58
C THR A 1231 -33.40 11.13 -18.55
N THR A 1232 -32.76 11.64 -17.51
CA THR A 1232 -33.28 12.74 -16.70
C THR A 1232 -33.93 13.74 -17.66
N PRO A 1233 -35.18 14.19 -17.44
CA PRO A 1233 -35.80 15.12 -18.36
C PRO A 1233 -34.94 16.39 -18.40
N SER A 1234 -34.26 16.59 -19.54
CA SER A 1234 -33.71 17.87 -19.94
C SER A 1234 -34.82 18.89 -19.77
N ALA A 1235 -34.54 19.96 -19.02
CA ALA A 1235 -35.40 21.12 -18.95
C ALA A 1235 -35.71 21.57 -20.39
N ALA A 1236 -36.92 21.27 -20.86
CA ALA A 1236 -37.46 21.92 -22.03
C ALA A 1236 -37.59 23.39 -21.67
N ALA A 1237 -36.92 24.24 -22.44
CA ALA A 1237 -37.10 25.67 -22.41
C ALA A 1237 -38.60 25.96 -22.61
N VAL A 1238 -39.26 26.38 -21.53
CA VAL A 1238 -40.57 27.01 -21.59
C VAL A 1238 -40.29 28.45 -22.00
N GLU A 1239 -40.47 28.74 -23.29
CA GLU A 1239 -40.69 30.11 -23.75
C GLU A 1239 -41.98 30.61 -23.08
N ILE A 1240 -41.82 31.50 -22.09
CA ILE A 1240 -42.93 32.27 -21.53
C ILE A 1240 -43.08 33.51 -22.40
N THR A 1241 -44.07 33.50 -23.29
CA THR A 1241 -44.64 34.71 -23.87
C THR A 1241 -45.33 35.52 -22.76
N PRO A 1242 -45.09 36.84 -22.64
CA PRO A 1242 -45.81 37.68 -21.70
C PRO A 1242 -47.22 37.96 -22.24
N ALA A 1243 -48.25 37.49 -21.53
CA ALA A 1243 -49.61 37.94 -21.72
C ALA A 1243 -49.90 39.13 -20.79
N SER A 1244 -50.45 40.16 -21.42
CA SER A 1244 -50.91 41.45 -20.92
C SER A 1244 -51.97 41.37 -19.82
N THR A 1245 -51.84 42.30 -18.85
CA THR A 1245 -52.91 43.07 -18.17
C THR A 1245 -54.31 42.45 -18.04
N GLU A 1246 -54.70 42.17 -16.79
CA GLU A 1246 -55.79 42.85 -16.05
C GLU A 1246 -55.63 42.62 -14.54
#